data_AF-A0A1G4V4A7-F1
#
_entry.id   AF-A0A1G4V4A7-F1
#
_cell.length_a   1.000
_cell.length_b   1.000
_cell.length_c   1.000
_cell.angle_alpha   90.00
_cell.angle_beta   90.00
_cell.angle_gamma   90.00
#
_symmetry.space_group_name_H-M   'P 1'
#
loop_
_entity.id
_entity.type
_entity.pdbx_description
1 polymer ?
#
loop_
_entity_poly.entity_id
_entity_poly.type
_entity_poly.pdbx_seq_one_letter_code
_entity_poly.pdbx_strand_id
1 'polypeptide(L)'
;MIEKNLLKITWLFVLTMLLSSNTFAQLQIITNLSNSTSDVCLNRSKNLSVGVRQGNCSPFDGNLNSAMFTWQIESAPGVWVDINSFPIAGVTYSINKTFNTAQTQITERLTVSFGWNTQEGIYKYRSLVQGSGGCSVATTLTESIAIQPNKWIGGVNDDWDNSTNWSCGRVPGINERAVIEGTNPCVVNRNNSIKALEVVNGASLTVNSGFNFTVNGVVNIIGSGNFTMQNNANLIQSSYDGPNIGNANIKRNSSALMRLDYTMWSSPVSGQNLLSFSPLTLTNRFYEYNSDSNLYASIDPSATNFQTGKGYLIRMPNNHPTTATVWSGLFTGVPNNGNIALNLYNGGVGKKFNAIGNPYPSPIRMSSFVSTNTGKITGTLYFWRKSNNAATEPGYCTWTTAGFVSNGEAQVVNPNGIIRTGQGFIVEMLNNETNVDFNNSMRIANTADQFFREVSNEGELIGSKIWLNVNDGAGSKNQMLVGYFGEATLGVDYGIDGKAIEDAPVSLTMDIAGENYLIQGRPTFTTSDIVPLRFKTSYSGMHSISIDHMDGLFLGSQNVYLKDNLLNVTHDLKAAAYAFASDAGTFDSRFEIVYQANILGTNQSDFNENTVIVFKDANGNLNVNANGVTLDTVEVYDVQGRQLTQKSSINSTSALLSGVRAENSVLFVKVVAADGVVVNKKVVF
;
A
#
# COMPACT_ATOMS: atom_id res chain seq x y z
N MET A 1 -43.22 49.68 -41.94
CA MET A 1 -42.08 50.53 -42.35
C MET A 1 -40.89 49.60 -42.49
N ILE A 2 -40.70 48.97 -43.67
CA ILE A 2 -39.90 49.48 -44.81
C ILE A 2 -38.42 49.56 -44.39
N GLU A 3 -37.41 48.91 -44.97
CA GLU A 3 -37.17 47.99 -46.11
C GLU A 3 -35.74 47.40 -45.88
N LYS A 4 -35.53 46.09 -45.82
CA LYS A 4 -34.93 45.20 -46.84
C LYS A 4 -33.88 45.76 -47.83
N ASN A 5 -32.73 45.06 -47.83
CA ASN A 5 -31.77 44.76 -48.91
C ASN A 5 -30.74 45.83 -49.35
N LEU A 6 -29.44 45.52 -49.18
CA LEU A 6 -28.50 45.38 -50.31
C LEU A 6 -27.18 44.65 -49.93
N LEU A 7 -26.92 43.57 -50.67
CA LEU A 7 -25.68 42.91 -51.11
C LEU A 7 -24.44 42.63 -50.22
N LYS A 8 -24.00 41.36 -50.35
CA LYS A 8 -22.69 40.74 -50.09
C LYS A 8 -21.53 41.40 -50.88
N ILE A 9 -20.31 41.19 -50.36
CA ILE A 9 -18.96 41.14 -50.99
C ILE A 9 -18.01 42.27 -50.53
N THR A 10 -16.94 41.90 -49.79
CA THR A 10 -15.51 42.34 -49.89
C THR A 10 -14.78 41.97 -48.58
N TRP A 11 -13.98 40.90 -48.53
CA TRP A 11 -12.53 40.81 -48.80
C TRP A 11 -11.62 41.77 -48.00
N LEU A 12 -10.93 41.17 -47.02
CA LEU A 12 -9.51 41.35 -46.62
C LEU A 12 -8.91 42.78 -46.74
N PHE A 13 -8.83 43.49 -45.61
CA PHE A 13 -8.02 44.71 -45.50
C PHE A 13 -6.53 44.34 -45.38
N VAL A 14 -5.76 44.59 -46.45
CA VAL A 14 -4.30 44.68 -46.42
C VAL A 14 -3.95 46.15 -46.19
N LEU A 15 -3.34 46.44 -45.03
CA LEU A 15 -2.81 47.75 -44.69
C LEU A 15 -1.56 48.01 -45.56
N THR A 16 -1.64 48.99 -46.46
CA THR A 16 -0.51 49.43 -47.29
C THR A 16 -0.01 50.76 -46.72
N MET A 17 1.13 50.76 -46.01
CA MET A 17 1.81 52.00 -45.62
C MET A 17 2.63 52.52 -46.81
N LEU A 18 2.30 53.73 -47.29
CA LEU A 18 3.07 54.49 -48.27
C LEU A 18 3.96 55.50 -47.53
N LEU A 19 5.28 55.35 -47.66
CA LEU A 19 6.27 56.39 -47.36
C LEU A 19 7.08 56.71 -48.62
N SER A 20 7.40 57.98 -48.75
CA SER A 20 7.88 58.72 -49.93
C SER A 20 9.24 58.30 -50.51
N SER A 21 9.29 58.28 -51.85
CA SER A 21 10.41 58.62 -52.75
C SER A 21 11.84 58.30 -52.31
N ASN A 22 12.26 57.05 -52.56
CA ASN A 22 13.54 56.66 -53.17
C ASN A 22 13.30 55.28 -53.82
N THR A 23 13.55 55.16 -55.12
CA THR A 23 13.25 53.94 -55.91
C THR A 23 14.20 52.80 -55.55
N PHE A 24 13.89 52.08 -54.47
CA PHE A 24 14.41 50.75 -54.20
C PHE A 24 13.38 49.73 -54.70
N ALA A 25 13.81 48.73 -55.48
CA ALA A 25 12.97 47.59 -55.86
C ALA A 25 12.37 46.94 -54.61
N GLN A 26 11.04 46.88 -54.49
CA GLN A 26 10.35 46.27 -53.35
C GLN A 26 9.72 44.93 -53.73
N LEU A 27 10.11 43.89 -53.00
CA LEU A 27 9.52 42.56 -53.09
C LEU A 27 8.15 42.56 -52.39
N GLN A 28 7.06 42.27 -53.10
CA GLN A 28 5.74 42.12 -52.46
C GLN A 28 5.56 40.69 -51.95
N ILE A 29 5.63 40.52 -50.63
CA ILE A 29 5.42 39.25 -49.93
C ILE A 29 3.93 39.03 -49.67
N ILE A 30 3.43 37.82 -49.96
CA ILE A 30 2.18 37.31 -49.40
C ILE A 30 2.55 36.27 -48.35
N THR A 31 1.92 36.31 -47.19
CA THR A 31 2.18 35.34 -46.13
C THR A 31 0.90 35.05 -45.35
N ASN A 32 0.81 33.85 -44.76
CA ASN A 32 -0.23 33.52 -43.77
C ASN A 32 0.25 33.77 -42.33
N LEU A 33 1.47 34.31 -42.15
CA LEU A 33 2.00 34.73 -40.86
C LEU A 33 1.37 36.06 -40.44
N SER A 34 1.09 36.23 -39.14
CA SER A 34 0.13 37.22 -38.67
C SER A 34 0.58 38.09 -37.48
N ASN A 35 1.82 37.95 -36.99
CA ASN A 35 2.27 38.51 -35.70
C ASN A 35 1.40 38.08 -34.50
N SER A 36 0.61 37.02 -34.67
CA SER A 36 -0.19 36.43 -33.60
C SER A 36 0.48 35.15 -33.07
N THR A 37 -0.04 34.69 -31.94
CA THR A 37 0.35 33.41 -31.35
C THR A 37 -0.71 32.37 -31.70
N SER A 38 -0.27 31.26 -32.30
CA SER A 38 -1.12 30.10 -32.53
C SER A 38 -0.75 28.97 -31.57
N ASP A 39 -1.74 28.45 -30.86
CA ASP A 39 -1.56 27.34 -29.94
C ASP A 39 -1.53 26.00 -30.71
N VAL A 40 -0.57 25.14 -30.35
CA VAL A 40 -0.39 23.81 -30.94
C VAL A 40 -0.11 22.81 -29.82
N CYS A 41 -0.79 21.68 -29.83
CA CYS A 41 -0.50 20.59 -28.90
C CYS A 41 0.69 19.75 -29.37
N LEU A 42 1.33 19.03 -28.46
CA LEU A 42 2.36 18.04 -28.82
C LEU A 42 1.82 17.02 -29.84
N ASN A 43 2.71 16.43 -30.64
CA ASN A 43 2.38 15.51 -31.72
C ASN A 43 1.38 16.08 -32.76
N ARG A 44 1.43 17.40 -33.00
CA ARG A 44 0.71 18.09 -34.07
C ARG A 44 1.70 18.89 -34.92
N SER A 45 1.22 19.34 -36.08
CA SER A 45 1.99 20.16 -36.99
C SER A 45 1.27 21.46 -37.33
N LYS A 46 2.04 22.51 -37.58
CA LYS A 46 1.57 23.80 -38.07
C LYS A 46 2.17 24.08 -39.44
N ASN A 47 1.34 24.54 -40.36
CA ASN A 47 1.77 24.98 -41.69
C ASN A 47 1.95 26.50 -41.72
N LEU A 48 3.14 26.94 -42.11
CA LEU A 48 3.50 28.32 -42.38
C LEU A 48 3.74 28.45 -43.89
N SER A 49 3.22 29.50 -44.51
CA SER A 49 3.26 29.70 -45.96
C SER A 49 3.67 31.12 -46.29
N VAL A 50 4.66 31.21 -47.17
CA VAL A 50 5.17 32.47 -47.73
C VAL A 50 5.19 32.36 -49.24
N GLY A 51 4.82 33.42 -49.92
CA GLY A 51 4.91 33.53 -51.37
C GLY A 51 5.24 34.95 -51.80
N VAL A 52 5.53 35.09 -53.09
CA VAL A 52 5.80 36.38 -53.73
C VAL A 52 4.78 36.62 -54.83
N ARG A 53 4.28 37.86 -54.95
CA ARG A 53 3.59 38.28 -56.18
C ARG A 53 4.62 38.67 -57.23
N GLN A 54 4.26 38.57 -58.51
CA GLN A 54 5.07 39.16 -59.59
C GLN A 54 5.27 40.66 -59.29
N GLY A 55 6.52 41.08 -59.19
CA GLY A 55 6.93 42.46 -59.00
C GLY A 55 8.12 42.79 -59.90
N ASN A 56 8.25 44.07 -60.27
CA ASN A 56 9.34 44.57 -61.12
C ASN A 56 10.52 45.03 -60.25
N CYS A 57 11.72 44.47 -60.46
CA CYS A 57 12.93 44.84 -59.71
C CYS A 57 13.87 45.79 -60.49
N SER A 58 13.57 47.09 -60.56
CA SER A 58 14.51 48.07 -61.16
C SER A 58 15.83 48.20 -60.35
N PRO A 59 17.03 48.29 -60.96
CA PRO A 59 17.33 48.60 -62.38
C PRO A 59 17.48 47.39 -63.30
N PHE A 60 17.13 46.18 -62.85
CA PHE A 60 17.13 45.00 -63.70
C PHE A 60 15.71 44.80 -64.25
N ASP A 61 15.48 45.10 -65.54
CA ASP A 61 14.22 44.81 -66.25
C ASP A 61 13.98 43.28 -66.42
N GLY A 62 14.18 42.51 -65.35
CA GLY A 62 13.86 41.10 -65.26
C GLY A 62 12.66 40.91 -64.37
N ASN A 63 11.67 40.16 -64.85
CA ASN A 63 10.71 39.49 -64.00
C ASN A 63 11.45 38.76 -62.86
N LEU A 64 10.87 38.67 -61.66
CA LEU A 64 11.34 37.77 -60.60
C LEU A 64 11.55 36.36 -61.17
N ASN A 65 12.80 36.00 -61.50
CA ASN A 65 13.12 34.73 -62.14
C ASN A 65 13.15 33.58 -61.10
N SER A 66 13.54 33.89 -59.86
CA SER A 66 13.41 33.02 -58.68
C SER A 66 13.44 33.82 -57.37
N ALA A 67 12.79 33.29 -56.33
CA ALA A 67 12.92 33.77 -54.96
C ALA A 67 13.53 32.66 -54.11
N MET A 68 14.55 33.01 -53.32
CA MET A 68 15.09 32.13 -52.28
C MET A 68 14.38 32.44 -50.97
N PHE A 69 13.85 31.41 -50.32
CA PHE A 69 13.21 31.51 -49.01
C PHE A 69 14.13 30.83 -47.99
N THR A 70 14.46 31.57 -46.93
CA THR A 70 15.23 31.05 -45.80
C THR A 70 14.35 31.15 -44.57
N TRP A 71 13.91 30.00 -44.05
CA TRP A 71 13.15 29.96 -42.80
C TRP A 71 14.08 30.20 -41.62
N GLN A 72 13.67 31.11 -40.74
CA GLN A 72 14.41 31.49 -39.56
C GLN A 72 13.57 31.26 -38.30
N ILE A 73 14.26 30.92 -37.22
CA ILE A 73 13.72 30.83 -35.87
C ILE A 73 14.42 31.85 -34.96
N GLU A 74 13.68 32.39 -34.01
CA GLU A 74 14.22 33.27 -32.97
C GLU A 74 14.90 32.42 -31.88
N SER A 75 16.24 32.45 -31.81
CA SER A 75 17.01 31.68 -30.82
C SER A 75 17.18 32.42 -29.49
N ALA A 76 17.11 33.75 -29.52
CA ALA A 76 17.06 34.66 -28.39
C ALA A 76 16.31 35.92 -28.81
N PRO A 77 15.80 36.76 -27.90
CA PRO A 77 15.03 37.95 -28.26
C PRO A 77 15.74 38.82 -29.31
N GLY A 78 15.16 38.93 -30.51
CA GLY A 78 15.71 39.67 -31.65
C GLY A 78 16.79 38.96 -32.48
N VAL A 79 17.27 37.79 -32.07
CA VAL A 79 18.31 37.00 -32.73
C VAL A 79 17.68 35.91 -33.59
N TRP A 80 17.88 35.99 -34.91
CA TRP A 80 17.26 35.09 -35.88
C TRP A 80 18.32 34.25 -36.59
N VAL A 81 18.10 32.94 -36.63
CA VAL A 81 19.01 31.95 -37.21
C VAL A 81 18.24 31.02 -38.15
N ASP A 82 18.94 30.42 -39.12
CA ASP A 82 18.35 29.40 -40.00
C ASP A 82 17.82 28.22 -39.17
N ILE A 83 16.63 27.72 -39.50
CA ILE A 83 16.01 26.59 -38.79
C ILE A 83 16.88 25.33 -38.78
N ASN A 84 17.74 25.13 -39.79
CA ASN A 84 18.66 24.00 -39.88
C ASN A 84 19.91 24.19 -39.01
N SER A 85 20.24 25.43 -38.65
CA SER A 85 21.36 25.77 -37.78
C SER A 85 20.98 25.81 -36.30
N PHE A 86 19.69 25.65 -35.97
CA PHE A 86 19.17 25.67 -34.60
C PHE A 86 18.19 24.52 -34.37
N PRO A 87 18.69 23.27 -34.21
CA PRO A 87 17.84 22.13 -33.95
C PRO A 87 17.19 22.26 -32.57
N ILE A 88 15.88 22.05 -32.50
CA ILE A 88 15.13 21.97 -31.26
C ILE A 88 14.73 20.51 -31.05
N ALA A 89 14.93 20.00 -29.83
CA ALA A 89 14.53 18.65 -29.48
C ALA A 89 13.04 18.41 -29.81
N GLY A 90 12.77 17.37 -30.59
CA GLY A 90 11.42 16.97 -30.99
C GLY A 90 10.77 17.79 -32.09
N VAL A 91 11.37 18.89 -32.54
CA VAL A 91 10.84 19.67 -33.66
C VAL A 91 11.43 19.14 -34.96
N THR A 92 10.56 18.85 -35.92
CA THR A 92 10.96 18.49 -37.28
C THR A 92 10.33 19.43 -38.29
N TYR A 93 11.06 19.67 -39.37
CA TYR A 93 10.67 20.60 -40.42
C TYR A 93 10.52 19.84 -41.73
N SER A 94 9.44 20.10 -42.47
CA SER A 94 9.34 19.68 -43.87
C SER A 94 8.92 20.86 -44.74
N ILE A 95 9.56 20.99 -45.89
CA ILE A 95 9.38 22.12 -46.81
C ILE A 95 8.76 21.61 -48.10
N ASN A 96 7.63 22.21 -48.47
CA ASN A 96 6.98 22.00 -49.76
C ASN A 96 7.12 23.27 -50.61
N LYS A 97 7.70 23.13 -51.80
CA LYS A 97 7.93 24.23 -52.74
C LYS A 97 6.91 24.18 -53.87
N THR A 98 6.39 25.33 -54.26
CA THR A 98 5.46 25.44 -55.40
C THR A 98 6.06 26.35 -56.46
N PHE A 99 6.02 25.87 -57.70
CA PHE A 99 6.56 26.55 -58.88
C PHE A 99 5.41 27.00 -59.80
N ASN A 100 5.60 28.12 -60.48
CA ASN A 100 4.69 28.53 -61.55
C ASN A 100 4.96 27.74 -62.85
N THR A 101 4.20 28.04 -63.91
CA THR A 101 4.33 27.41 -65.24
C THR A 101 5.69 27.66 -65.91
N ALA A 102 6.44 28.69 -65.49
CA ALA A 102 7.78 29.01 -65.96
C ALA A 102 8.89 28.35 -65.10
N GLN A 103 8.55 27.40 -64.23
CA GLN A 103 9.46 26.75 -63.27
C GLN A 103 10.12 27.69 -62.25
N THR A 104 9.54 28.87 -62.02
CA THR A 104 9.97 29.80 -60.97
C THR A 104 9.30 29.43 -59.65
N GLN A 105 10.08 29.31 -58.57
CA GLN A 105 9.52 29.11 -57.23
C GLN A 105 8.76 30.37 -56.79
N ILE A 106 7.47 30.23 -56.51
CA ILE A 106 6.58 31.36 -56.17
C ILE A 106 6.06 31.29 -54.73
N THR A 107 6.09 30.11 -54.10
CA THR A 107 5.59 29.89 -52.75
C THR A 107 6.38 28.78 -52.08
N GLU A 108 6.57 28.90 -50.77
CA GLU A 108 7.13 27.88 -49.91
C GLU A 108 6.23 27.67 -48.69
N ARG A 109 5.97 26.40 -48.37
CA ARG A 109 5.24 26.00 -47.16
C ARG A 109 6.17 25.22 -46.24
N LEU A 110 6.43 25.76 -45.06
CA LEU A 110 7.08 25.07 -43.96
C LEU A 110 6.02 24.38 -43.10
N THR A 111 6.15 23.07 -42.95
CA THR A 111 5.41 22.28 -41.95
C THR A 111 6.32 22.10 -40.75
N VAL A 112 5.96 22.71 -39.63
CA VAL A 112 6.65 22.51 -38.34
C VAL A 112 5.90 21.44 -37.57
N SER A 113 6.53 20.32 -37.25
CA SER A 113 5.94 19.23 -36.48
C SER A 113 6.59 19.11 -35.12
N PHE A 114 5.77 19.06 -34.07
CA PHE A 114 6.21 19.04 -32.68
C PHE A 114 6.04 17.63 -32.12
N GLY A 115 7.13 16.95 -31.79
CA GLY A 115 7.13 15.62 -31.19
C GLY A 115 6.87 15.65 -29.67
N TRP A 116 6.79 14.47 -29.05
CA TRP A 116 6.49 14.34 -27.61
C TRP A 116 7.56 14.89 -26.67
N ASN A 117 8.80 15.01 -27.16
CA ASN A 117 9.94 15.54 -26.41
C ASN A 117 10.17 17.04 -26.65
N THR A 118 9.27 17.72 -27.37
CA THR A 118 9.36 19.18 -27.50
C THR A 118 8.97 19.87 -26.19
N GLN A 119 9.74 20.86 -25.81
CA GLN A 119 9.48 21.66 -24.61
C GLN A 119 8.28 22.58 -24.81
N GLU A 120 7.43 22.72 -23.78
CA GLU A 120 6.37 23.74 -23.77
C GLU A 120 7.00 25.14 -23.84
N GLY A 121 6.47 26.01 -24.70
CA GLY A 121 7.06 27.32 -24.94
C GLY A 121 6.56 27.99 -26.22
N ILE A 122 7.03 29.21 -26.46
CA ILE A 122 6.69 29.99 -27.66
C ILE A 122 7.88 29.98 -28.61
N TYR A 123 7.70 29.40 -29.79
CA TYR A 123 8.68 29.36 -30.87
C TYR A 123 8.27 30.34 -31.95
N LYS A 124 9.15 31.31 -32.26
CA LYS A 124 8.85 32.33 -33.27
C LYS A 124 9.55 32.02 -34.57
N TYR A 125 8.78 32.02 -35.65
CA TYR A 125 9.24 31.74 -36.99
C TYR A 125 9.03 32.94 -37.91
N ARG A 126 9.94 33.13 -38.86
CA ARG A 126 9.77 34.04 -39.99
C ARG A 126 10.46 33.47 -41.22
N SER A 127 10.23 34.05 -42.38
CA SER A 127 11.01 33.77 -43.58
C SER A 127 11.73 35.03 -44.05
N LEU A 128 13.01 34.86 -44.39
CA LEU A 128 13.79 35.83 -45.15
C LEU A 128 13.65 35.48 -46.63
N VAL A 129 13.21 36.43 -47.44
CA VAL A 129 12.97 36.24 -48.86
C VAL A 129 13.92 37.12 -49.67
N GLN A 130 14.70 36.50 -50.55
CA GLN A 130 15.64 37.19 -51.44
C GLN A 130 15.27 36.92 -52.90
N GLY A 131 14.97 37.97 -53.66
CA GLY A 131 14.73 37.86 -55.10
C GLY A 131 16.05 37.73 -55.87
N SER A 132 16.01 36.98 -56.98
CA SER A 132 17.12 36.90 -57.95
C SER A 132 17.38 38.23 -58.66
N GLY A 133 18.62 38.52 -59.07
CA GLY A 133 18.92 39.66 -59.95
C GLY A 133 19.03 41.02 -59.26
N GLY A 134 19.50 41.07 -58.01
CA GLY A 134 19.76 42.33 -57.29
C GLY A 134 18.56 42.94 -56.56
N CYS A 135 17.41 42.24 -56.52
CA CYS A 135 16.27 42.63 -55.68
C CYS A 135 16.66 42.68 -54.19
N SER A 136 16.08 43.63 -53.45
CA SER A 136 16.31 43.79 -52.01
C SER A 136 15.80 42.57 -51.22
N VAL A 137 16.45 42.32 -50.08
CA VAL A 137 16.03 41.28 -49.12
C VAL A 137 14.83 41.80 -48.33
N ALA A 138 13.78 40.98 -48.19
CA ALA A 138 12.60 41.29 -47.40
C ALA A 138 12.35 40.20 -46.33
N THR A 139 11.72 40.59 -45.22
CA THR A 139 11.34 39.67 -44.14
C THR A 139 9.82 39.58 -44.05
N THR A 140 9.30 38.38 -43.78
CA THR A 140 7.88 38.20 -43.47
C THR A 140 7.55 38.78 -42.09
N LEU A 141 6.25 38.91 -41.80
CA LEU A 141 5.78 38.94 -40.42
C LEU A 141 6.28 37.72 -39.64
N THR A 142 6.30 37.84 -38.32
CA THR A 142 6.62 36.76 -37.40
C THR A 142 5.36 35.97 -37.09
N GLU A 143 5.46 34.64 -36.98
CA GLU A 143 4.41 33.81 -36.39
C GLU A 143 4.94 33.18 -35.12
N SER A 144 4.21 33.35 -34.03
CA SER A 144 4.52 32.69 -32.76
C SER A 144 3.73 31.40 -32.66
N ILE A 145 4.39 30.27 -32.45
CA ILE A 145 3.74 28.99 -32.19
C ILE A 145 3.94 28.65 -30.71
N ALA A 146 2.85 28.66 -29.95
CA ALA A 146 2.87 28.29 -28.54
C ALA A 146 2.52 26.82 -28.37
N ILE A 147 3.44 26.05 -27.81
CA ILE A 147 3.17 24.68 -27.39
C ILE A 147 2.51 24.74 -26.02
N GLN A 148 1.20 24.47 -25.98
CA GLN A 148 0.40 24.51 -24.77
C GLN A 148 0.24 23.12 -24.16
N PRO A 149 0.09 23.02 -22.82
CA PRO A 149 -0.31 21.78 -22.17
C PRO A 149 -1.73 21.37 -22.61
N ASN A 150 -2.06 20.10 -22.42
CA ASN A 150 -3.41 19.62 -22.68
C ASN A 150 -4.33 20.01 -21.51
N LYS A 151 -5.33 20.84 -21.79
CA LYS A 151 -6.18 21.49 -20.79
C LYS A 151 -7.55 20.84 -20.73
N TRP A 152 -8.06 20.64 -19.52
CA TRP A 152 -9.42 20.20 -19.28
C TRP A 152 -10.40 21.32 -19.62
N ILE A 153 -11.32 21.02 -20.52
CA ILE A 153 -12.44 21.88 -20.92
C ILE A 153 -13.74 21.37 -20.27
N GLY A 154 -13.91 20.05 -20.15
CA GLY A 154 -15.15 19.44 -19.63
C GLY A 154 -16.39 19.82 -20.46
N GLY A 155 -16.23 19.97 -21.77
CA GLY A 155 -17.27 20.51 -22.65
C GLY A 155 -18.44 19.57 -22.92
N VAL A 156 -18.31 18.27 -22.62
CA VAL A 156 -19.35 17.25 -22.87
C VAL A 156 -19.85 16.62 -21.58
N ASN A 157 -18.94 16.13 -20.74
CA ASN A 157 -19.24 15.49 -19.46
C ASN A 157 -18.02 15.59 -18.53
N ASP A 158 -18.07 14.93 -17.39
CA ASP A 158 -17.01 14.92 -16.37
C ASP A 158 -15.93 13.84 -16.59
N ASP A 159 -16.10 12.98 -17.60
CA ASP A 159 -15.24 11.81 -17.82
C ASP A 159 -13.87 12.21 -18.39
N TRP A 160 -12.80 11.94 -17.63
CA TRP A 160 -11.41 12.15 -18.01
C TRP A 160 -11.08 11.51 -19.37
N ASP A 161 -11.61 10.32 -19.63
CA ASP A 161 -11.25 9.52 -20.80
C ASP A 161 -11.94 9.99 -22.10
N ASN A 162 -12.82 10.99 -22.02
CA ASN A 162 -13.46 11.56 -23.20
C ASN A 162 -12.56 12.62 -23.86
N SER A 163 -12.05 12.31 -25.05
CA SER A 163 -11.13 13.15 -25.82
C SER A 163 -11.68 14.55 -26.16
N THR A 164 -13.00 14.73 -26.23
CA THR A 164 -13.61 16.03 -26.52
C THR A 164 -13.63 16.97 -25.31
N ASN A 165 -13.35 16.46 -24.11
CA ASN A 165 -13.19 17.28 -22.90
C ASN A 165 -11.80 17.91 -22.79
N TRP A 166 -10.92 17.70 -23.76
CA TRP A 166 -9.53 18.14 -23.74
C TRP A 166 -9.22 19.10 -24.89
N SER A 167 -8.46 20.16 -24.63
CA SER A 167 -8.13 21.20 -25.61
C SER A 167 -7.39 20.67 -26.85
N CYS A 168 -6.69 19.55 -26.72
CA CYS A 168 -5.99 18.89 -27.82
C CYS A 168 -6.84 17.89 -28.62
N GLY A 169 -8.11 17.71 -28.25
CA GLY A 169 -9.01 16.71 -28.84
C GLY A 169 -8.56 15.27 -28.59
N ARG A 170 -7.85 15.02 -27.48
CA ARG A 170 -7.34 13.72 -27.03
C ARG A 170 -7.10 13.74 -25.52
N VAL A 171 -7.11 12.56 -24.89
CA VAL A 171 -6.73 12.38 -23.49
C VAL A 171 -5.21 12.55 -23.32
N PRO A 172 -4.71 13.28 -22.29
CA PRO A 172 -3.27 13.42 -22.04
C PRO A 172 -2.65 12.06 -21.72
N GLY A 173 -1.50 11.79 -22.32
CA GLY A 173 -0.70 10.59 -22.04
C GLY A 173 0.54 10.86 -21.20
N ILE A 174 1.35 9.82 -21.02
CA ILE A 174 2.57 9.79 -20.18
C ILE A 174 3.62 10.87 -20.51
N ASN A 175 3.57 11.47 -21.70
CA ASN A 175 4.48 12.51 -22.16
C ASN A 175 3.91 13.92 -22.03
N GLU A 176 2.65 14.05 -21.61
CA GLU A 176 1.93 15.32 -21.58
C GLU A 176 1.59 15.71 -20.14
N ARG A 177 1.74 17.00 -19.85
CA ARG A 177 1.18 17.61 -18.66
C ARG A 177 -0.32 17.79 -18.87
N ALA A 178 -1.11 17.36 -17.88
CA ALA A 178 -2.53 17.64 -17.81
C ALA A 178 -2.78 18.86 -16.93
N VAL A 179 -3.53 19.83 -17.43
CA VAL A 179 -3.92 21.02 -16.67
C VAL A 179 -5.44 21.01 -16.48
N ILE A 180 -5.88 20.92 -15.23
CA ILE A 180 -7.29 20.96 -14.86
C ILE A 180 -7.64 22.40 -14.50
N GLU A 181 -8.49 23.01 -15.32
CA GLU A 181 -8.94 24.39 -15.20
C GLU A 181 -10.46 24.52 -15.36
N GLY A 182 -10.96 25.73 -15.08
CA GLY A 182 -12.39 25.99 -15.05
C GLY A 182 -13.11 25.35 -13.86
N THR A 183 -14.43 25.35 -13.90
CA THR A 183 -15.29 24.85 -12.82
C THR A 183 -15.96 23.52 -13.16
N ASN A 184 -15.79 23.02 -14.39
CA ASN A 184 -16.36 21.74 -14.82
C ASN A 184 -15.64 20.59 -14.10
N PRO A 185 -16.36 19.68 -13.45
CA PRO A 185 -15.75 18.57 -12.72
C PRO A 185 -14.98 17.66 -13.67
N CYS A 186 -13.85 17.14 -13.20
CA CYS A 186 -13.03 16.15 -13.92
C CYS A 186 -12.94 14.87 -13.07
N VAL A 187 -13.31 13.74 -13.64
CA VAL A 187 -13.44 12.46 -12.95
C VAL A 187 -12.67 11.37 -13.69
N VAL A 188 -11.73 10.73 -13.00
CA VAL A 188 -10.97 9.59 -13.50
C VAL A 188 -11.69 8.29 -13.10
N ASN A 189 -12.19 7.58 -14.11
CA ASN A 189 -12.92 6.31 -13.97
C ASN A 189 -12.18 5.11 -14.57
N ARG A 190 -10.89 5.27 -14.90
CA ARG A 190 -9.98 4.23 -15.40
C ARG A 190 -8.56 4.54 -14.99
N ASN A 191 -7.70 3.52 -15.02
CA ASN A 191 -6.26 3.73 -14.81
C ASN A 191 -5.71 4.68 -15.86
N ASN A 192 -5.01 5.72 -15.42
CA ASN A 192 -4.49 6.78 -16.27
C ASN A 192 -3.03 7.09 -15.95
N SER A 193 -2.26 7.54 -16.94
CA SER A 193 -0.84 7.87 -16.79
C SER A 193 -0.48 9.14 -17.56
N ILE A 194 0.11 10.10 -16.86
CA ILE A 194 0.48 11.42 -17.40
C ILE A 194 1.89 11.85 -16.97
N LYS A 195 2.45 12.85 -17.64
CA LYS A 195 3.78 13.39 -17.29
C LYS A 195 3.75 14.19 -16.01
N ALA A 196 2.79 15.09 -15.85
CA ALA A 196 2.66 15.99 -14.71
C ALA A 196 1.19 16.43 -14.58
N LEU A 197 0.77 16.75 -13.37
CA LEU A 197 -0.58 17.24 -13.09
C LEU A 197 -0.51 18.68 -12.58
N GLU A 198 -1.36 19.55 -13.13
CA GLU A 198 -1.68 20.84 -12.52
C GLU A 198 -3.19 20.95 -12.30
N VAL A 199 -3.60 21.34 -11.09
CA VAL A 199 -5.01 21.64 -10.77
C VAL A 199 -5.06 23.08 -10.30
N VAL A 200 -5.65 23.97 -11.11
CA VAL A 200 -5.65 25.41 -10.82
C VAL A 200 -6.78 25.83 -9.89
N ASN A 201 -6.74 27.09 -9.45
CA ASN A 201 -7.72 27.66 -8.52
C ASN A 201 -9.16 27.48 -9.02
N GLY A 202 -10.02 26.91 -8.17
CA GLY A 202 -11.44 26.67 -8.46
C GLY A 202 -11.75 25.41 -9.27
N ALA A 203 -10.73 24.72 -9.79
CA ALA A 203 -10.90 23.48 -10.54
C ALA A 203 -10.94 22.25 -9.63
N SER A 204 -11.57 21.18 -10.09
CA SER A 204 -11.70 19.93 -9.33
C SER A 204 -11.36 18.70 -10.16
N LEU A 205 -10.50 17.84 -9.61
CA LEU A 205 -10.18 16.52 -10.13
C LEU A 205 -10.48 15.46 -9.07
N THR A 206 -11.26 14.45 -9.41
CA THR A 206 -11.53 13.29 -8.55
C THR A 206 -11.06 12.01 -9.22
N VAL A 207 -10.30 11.18 -8.51
CA VAL A 207 -10.01 9.81 -8.93
C VAL A 207 -10.91 8.87 -8.14
N ASN A 208 -11.79 8.16 -8.86
CA ASN A 208 -12.74 7.26 -8.25
C ASN A 208 -12.07 5.99 -7.71
N SER A 209 -12.78 5.32 -6.79
CA SER A 209 -12.33 4.08 -6.17
C SER A 209 -12.01 3.02 -7.22
N GLY A 210 -10.97 2.21 -6.99
CA GLY A 210 -10.61 1.13 -7.90
C GLY A 210 -9.58 1.50 -8.97
N PHE A 211 -9.15 2.77 -9.06
CA PHE A 211 -8.26 3.26 -10.13
C PHE A 211 -6.92 3.80 -9.64
N ASN A 212 -5.89 3.55 -10.44
CA ASN A 212 -4.55 4.11 -10.28
C ASN A 212 -4.39 5.34 -11.18
N PHE A 213 -3.93 6.43 -10.60
CA PHE A 213 -3.55 7.64 -11.31
C PHE A 213 -2.03 7.81 -11.23
N THR A 214 -1.34 7.54 -12.33
CA THR A 214 0.12 7.57 -12.42
C THR A 214 0.57 8.93 -12.93
N VAL A 215 1.47 9.59 -12.20
CA VAL A 215 2.03 10.89 -12.58
C VAL A 215 3.55 10.77 -12.56
N ASN A 216 4.19 10.88 -13.73
CA ASN A 216 5.65 10.73 -13.87
C ASN A 216 6.44 12.00 -13.55
N GLY A 217 5.85 12.90 -12.78
CA GLY A 217 6.34 14.24 -12.52
C GLY A 217 5.58 14.87 -11.37
N VAL A 218 5.70 16.20 -11.27
CA VAL A 218 5.07 16.98 -10.21
C VAL A 218 3.55 16.91 -10.25
N VAL A 219 2.94 16.77 -9.08
CA VAL A 219 1.53 17.13 -8.85
C VAL A 219 1.51 18.53 -8.24
N ASN A 220 0.95 19.50 -8.95
CA ASN A 220 0.89 20.91 -8.58
C ASN A 220 -0.56 21.37 -8.39
N ILE A 221 -0.97 21.61 -7.15
CA ILE A 221 -2.33 22.06 -6.80
C ILE A 221 -2.24 23.52 -6.35
N ILE A 222 -2.87 24.41 -7.12
CA ILE A 222 -2.70 25.86 -6.96
C ILE A 222 -3.93 26.47 -6.27
N GLY A 223 -3.71 27.22 -5.19
CA GLY A 223 -4.76 27.97 -4.49
C GLY A 223 -5.88 27.05 -3.99
N SER A 224 -7.11 27.32 -4.41
CA SER A 224 -8.30 26.53 -4.07
C SER A 224 -8.57 25.34 -5.01
N GLY A 225 -7.60 24.93 -5.83
CA GLY A 225 -7.71 23.72 -6.65
C GLY A 225 -7.98 22.50 -5.76
N ASN A 226 -8.88 21.61 -6.19
CA ASN A 226 -9.31 20.45 -5.40
C ASN A 226 -8.94 19.15 -6.11
N PHE A 227 -7.89 18.48 -5.62
CA PHE A 227 -7.54 17.13 -6.05
C PHE A 227 -7.97 16.11 -5.00
N THR A 228 -8.91 15.22 -5.35
CA THR A 228 -9.46 14.21 -4.44
C THR A 228 -9.20 12.79 -4.93
N MET A 229 -8.62 11.96 -4.06
CA MET A 229 -8.48 10.52 -4.24
C MET A 229 -9.51 9.82 -3.35
N GLN A 230 -10.44 9.08 -3.95
CA GLN A 230 -11.40 8.27 -3.18
C GLN A 230 -10.68 7.07 -2.52
N ASN A 231 -11.40 6.37 -1.62
CA ASN A 231 -10.89 5.13 -1.04
C ASN A 231 -10.45 4.14 -2.14
N ASN A 232 -9.31 3.46 -1.97
CA ASN A 232 -8.68 2.58 -2.97
C ASN A 232 -8.32 3.21 -4.32
N ALA A 233 -8.33 4.55 -4.44
CA ALA A 233 -7.66 5.25 -5.51
C ALA A 233 -6.20 5.52 -5.13
N ASN A 234 -5.27 5.32 -6.06
CA ASN A 234 -3.83 5.41 -5.78
C ASN A 234 -3.14 6.47 -6.64
N LEU A 235 -2.33 7.33 -6.01
CA LEU A 235 -1.44 8.24 -6.73
C LEU A 235 -0.06 7.57 -6.83
N ILE A 236 0.29 7.14 -8.04
CA ILE A 236 1.54 6.41 -8.30
C ILE A 236 2.56 7.37 -8.91
N GLN A 237 3.69 7.51 -8.24
CA GLN A 237 4.85 8.25 -8.73
C GLN A 237 6.07 7.33 -8.57
N SER A 238 6.48 6.67 -9.65
CA SER A 238 7.54 5.64 -9.59
C SER A 238 8.92 6.21 -9.93
N SER A 239 9.01 7.11 -10.92
CA SER A 239 10.28 7.67 -11.42
C SER A 239 10.56 9.10 -10.98
N TYR A 240 9.55 9.84 -10.51
CA TYR A 240 9.70 11.21 -10.03
C TYR A 240 9.95 11.22 -8.53
N ASP A 241 11.04 11.83 -8.07
CA ASP A 241 11.45 11.90 -6.67
C ASP A 241 11.33 13.30 -6.06
N GLY A 242 10.98 14.31 -6.87
CA GLY A 242 10.77 15.68 -6.41
C GLY A 242 9.50 15.88 -5.57
N PRO A 243 9.37 17.03 -4.88
CA PRO A 243 8.21 17.32 -4.04
C PRO A 243 6.98 17.65 -4.89
N ASN A 244 5.81 17.21 -4.41
CA ASN A 244 4.53 17.74 -4.88
C ASN A 244 4.23 19.09 -4.22
N ILE A 245 3.24 19.81 -4.76
CA ILE A 245 2.88 21.16 -4.31
C ILE A 245 1.37 21.23 -4.10
N GLY A 246 0.96 21.87 -3.01
CA GLY A 246 -0.45 22.11 -2.68
C GLY A 246 -1.18 20.92 -2.08
N ASN A 247 -2.34 21.19 -1.48
CA ASN A 247 -3.05 20.21 -0.68
C ASN A 247 -3.98 19.35 -1.54
N ALA A 248 -3.87 18.02 -1.39
CA ALA A 248 -4.83 17.06 -1.91
C ALA A 248 -5.67 16.45 -0.78
N ASN A 249 -6.79 15.84 -1.16
CA ASN A 249 -7.71 15.12 -0.29
C ASN A 249 -7.59 13.61 -0.56
N ILE A 250 -7.01 12.85 0.37
CA ILE A 250 -6.83 11.40 0.25
C ILE A 250 -7.76 10.69 1.23
N LYS A 251 -8.82 10.04 0.71
CA LYS A 251 -9.79 9.31 1.54
C LYS A 251 -9.36 7.88 1.76
N ARG A 252 -9.43 7.38 3.00
CA ARG A 252 -9.10 6.00 3.36
C ARG A 252 -10.08 5.44 4.37
N ASN A 253 -10.62 4.27 4.06
CA ASN A 253 -11.51 3.55 4.95
C ASN A 253 -10.69 2.66 5.90
N SER A 254 -11.12 2.59 7.16
CA SER A 254 -10.62 1.59 8.11
C SER A 254 -11.19 0.20 7.78
N SER A 255 -10.65 -0.83 8.43
CA SER A 255 -11.43 -2.06 8.63
C SER A 255 -12.71 -1.75 9.42
N ALA A 256 -13.66 -2.69 9.45
CA ALA A 256 -14.82 -2.54 10.30
C ALA A 256 -14.38 -2.60 11.78
N LEU A 257 -14.75 -1.56 12.54
CA LEU A 257 -14.33 -1.36 13.93
C LEU A 257 -15.52 -0.93 14.78
N MET A 258 -15.41 -1.09 16.08
CA MET A 258 -16.40 -0.70 17.07
C MET A 258 -15.93 0.53 17.86
N ARG A 259 -16.86 1.21 18.52
CA ARG A 259 -16.53 2.26 19.47
C ARG A 259 -15.56 1.72 20.51
N LEU A 260 -14.57 2.53 20.86
CA LEU A 260 -13.43 2.20 21.75
C LEU A 260 -12.31 1.39 21.08
N ASP A 261 -12.49 0.87 19.88
CA ASP A 261 -11.41 0.25 19.12
C ASP A 261 -10.39 1.29 18.65
N TYR A 262 -9.22 0.80 18.27
CA TYR A 262 -8.11 1.62 17.81
C TYR A 262 -7.65 1.18 16.43
N THR A 263 -7.07 2.11 15.69
CA THR A 263 -6.37 1.85 14.43
C THR A 263 -5.06 2.60 14.43
N MET A 264 -4.02 1.94 13.91
CA MET A 264 -2.75 2.59 13.69
C MET A 264 -2.73 3.25 12.31
N TRP A 265 -2.61 4.57 12.30
CA TRP A 265 -2.62 5.41 11.10
C TRP A 265 -1.25 6.02 10.84
N SER A 266 -0.91 6.17 9.57
CA SER A 266 0.17 7.05 9.10
C SER A 266 -0.37 7.94 7.99
N SER A 267 0.27 9.07 7.71
CA SER A 267 -0.27 10.04 6.75
C SER A 267 0.38 9.90 5.37
N PRO A 268 -0.43 9.78 4.28
CA PRO A 268 0.06 9.86 2.91
C PRO A 268 0.38 11.29 2.44
N VAL A 269 0.08 12.28 3.28
CA VAL A 269 0.28 13.71 3.02
C VAL A 269 1.08 14.35 4.16
N SER A 270 1.80 15.42 3.86
CA SER A 270 2.44 16.26 4.87
C SER A 270 1.49 17.38 5.34
N GLY A 271 1.63 17.80 6.60
CA GLY A 271 0.87 18.91 7.17
C GLY A 271 -0.49 18.57 7.79
N GLN A 272 -0.92 17.31 7.75
CA GLN A 272 -2.17 16.87 8.39
C GLN A 272 -2.05 16.88 9.92
N ASN A 273 -2.91 17.65 10.60
CA ASN A 273 -3.07 17.63 12.06
C ASN A 273 -3.82 16.38 12.55
N LEU A 274 -3.42 15.82 13.70
CA LEU A 274 -4.03 14.61 14.28
C LEU A 274 -5.50 14.83 14.68
N LEU A 275 -5.80 15.93 15.40
CA LEU A 275 -7.17 16.22 15.81
C LEU A 275 -8.06 16.51 14.60
N SER A 276 -7.57 17.27 13.62
CA SER A 276 -8.33 17.55 12.39
C SER A 276 -8.61 16.30 11.55
N PHE A 277 -7.79 15.24 11.66
CA PHE A 277 -8.03 13.97 10.99
C PHE A 277 -9.19 13.18 11.62
N SER A 278 -9.30 13.21 12.96
CA SER A 278 -10.40 12.57 13.70
C SER A 278 -10.99 13.51 14.77
N PRO A 279 -11.77 14.54 14.37
CA PRO A 279 -12.18 15.63 15.27
C PRO A 279 -13.16 15.18 16.37
N LEU A 280 -13.80 14.02 16.19
CA LEU A 280 -14.75 13.45 17.15
C LEU A 280 -14.10 12.39 18.05
N THR A 281 -12.81 12.07 17.88
CA THR A 281 -12.05 11.27 18.84
C THR A 281 -11.72 12.14 20.06
N LEU A 282 -11.86 11.58 21.27
CA LEU A 282 -11.49 12.30 22.48
C LEU A 282 -9.99 12.65 22.46
N THR A 283 -9.64 13.87 22.89
CA THR A 283 -8.26 14.38 22.79
C THR A 283 -7.24 13.52 23.55
N ASN A 284 -7.64 12.87 24.64
CA ASN A 284 -6.80 11.93 25.40
C ASN A 284 -6.76 10.50 24.81
N ARG A 285 -7.19 10.31 23.56
CA ARG A 285 -7.29 9.00 22.88
C ARG A 285 -6.53 8.94 21.57
N PHE A 286 -5.49 9.76 21.48
CA PHE A 286 -4.46 9.73 20.45
C PHE A 286 -3.15 9.32 21.13
N TYR A 287 -2.45 8.36 20.55
CA TYR A 287 -1.28 7.76 21.16
C TYR A 287 -0.12 7.66 20.19
N GLU A 288 1.07 7.87 20.74
CA GLU A 288 2.35 7.53 20.13
C GLU A 288 2.92 6.28 20.81
N TYR A 289 3.62 5.44 20.05
CA TYR A 289 4.37 4.33 20.63
C TYR A 289 5.71 4.84 21.19
N ASN A 290 5.91 4.71 22.50
CA ASN A 290 7.13 5.09 23.18
C ASN A 290 8.09 3.90 23.20
N SER A 291 9.14 3.99 22.38
CA SER A 291 10.16 2.95 22.23
C SER A 291 11.00 2.70 23.50
N ASP A 292 11.18 3.69 24.39
CA ASP A 292 11.89 3.53 25.68
C ASP A 292 11.16 2.61 26.66
N SER A 293 9.84 2.52 26.55
CA SER A 293 8.99 1.78 27.48
C SER A 293 8.25 0.62 26.83
N ASN A 294 8.24 0.57 25.49
CA ASN A 294 7.34 -0.29 24.70
C ASN A 294 5.86 -0.12 25.06
N LEU A 295 5.46 1.12 25.38
CA LEU A 295 4.09 1.46 25.77
C LEU A 295 3.55 2.57 24.89
N TYR A 296 2.23 2.58 24.73
CA TYR A 296 1.54 3.72 24.12
C TYR A 296 1.39 4.87 25.10
N ALA A 297 1.84 6.06 24.70
CA ALA A 297 1.73 7.29 25.47
C ALA A 297 0.72 8.23 24.81
N SER A 298 -0.21 8.79 25.59
CA SER A 298 -1.15 9.80 25.09
C SER A 298 -0.40 11.05 24.66
N ILE A 299 -0.81 11.64 23.55
CA ILE A 299 -0.24 12.89 23.01
C ILE A 299 -1.32 13.96 22.87
N ASP A 300 -0.92 15.24 22.79
CA ASP A 300 -1.85 16.33 22.47
C ASP A 300 -2.08 16.38 20.94
N PRO A 301 -3.26 15.98 20.44
CA PRO A 301 -3.51 15.93 19.00
C PRO A 301 -3.75 17.32 18.39
N SER A 302 -4.04 18.35 19.20
CA SER A 302 -4.28 19.71 18.71
C SER A 302 -3.00 20.43 18.32
N ALA A 303 -1.89 20.12 19.01
CA ALA A 303 -0.56 20.65 18.75
C ALA A 303 0.31 19.76 17.86
N THR A 304 -0.17 18.56 17.50
CA THR A 304 0.65 17.53 16.83
C THR A 304 0.11 17.21 15.44
N ASN A 305 0.99 17.28 14.44
CA ASN A 305 0.74 16.79 13.09
C ASN A 305 1.25 15.36 12.93
N PHE A 306 0.70 14.61 11.97
CA PHE A 306 1.33 13.38 11.52
C PHE A 306 2.75 13.66 11.04
N GLN A 307 3.74 13.06 11.68
CA GLN A 307 5.10 13.01 11.14
C GLN A 307 5.13 12.02 9.96
N THR A 308 5.79 12.42 8.87
CA THR A 308 5.92 11.59 7.65
C THR A 308 6.54 10.24 7.98
N GLY A 309 5.86 9.15 7.62
CA GLY A 309 6.30 7.76 7.82
C GLY A 309 6.07 7.21 9.23
N LYS A 310 5.65 8.03 10.20
CA LYS A 310 5.39 7.58 11.58
C LYS A 310 3.98 7.03 11.75
N GLY A 311 3.82 6.04 12.61
CA GLY A 311 2.53 5.45 12.98
C GLY A 311 1.98 6.03 14.28
N TYR A 312 0.68 6.31 14.32
CA TYR A 312 -0.04 6.79 15.50
C TYR A 312 -1.25 5.90 15.77
N LEU A 313 -1.44 5.50 17.02
CA LEU A 313 -2.60 4.72 17.42
C LEU A 313 -3.73 5.67 17.82
N ILE A 314 -4.84 5.63 17.08
CA ILE A 314 -5.96 6.55 17.26
C ILE A 314 -7.21 5.74 17.56
N ARG A 315 -7.91 6.10 18.63
CA ARG A 315 -9.20 5.48 18.95
C ARG A 315 -10.27 5.97 17.98
N MET A 316 -11.23 5.11 17.67
CA MET A 316 -12.42 5.48 16.92
C MET A 316 -13.13 6.70 17.54
N PRO A 317 -13.78 7.54 16.71
CA PRO A 317 -14.61 8.64 17.17
C PRO A 317 -15.53 8.27 18.32
N ASN A 318 -15.76 9.19 19.26
CA ASN A 318 -16.56 8.90 20.46
C ASN A 318 -18.04 8.59 20.14
N ASN A 319 -18.50 8.99 18.96
CA ASN A 319 -19.83 8.69 18.42
C ASN A 319 -19.86 7.49 17.45
N HIS A 320 -18.76 6.76 17.28
CA HIS A 320 -18.72 5.58 16.41
C HIS A 320 -19.68 4.49 16.94
N PRO A 321 -20.29 3.64 16.08
CA PRO A 321 -21.20 2.59 16.53
C PRO A 321 -20.51 1.54 17.41
N THR A 322 -21.27 0.90 18.29
CA THR A 322 -20.81 -0.28 19.04
C THR A 322 -20.86 -1.58 18.23
N THR A 323 -21.29 -1.53 16.97
CA THR A 323 -21.26 -2.65 16.03
C THR A 323 -20.16 -2.41 14.98
N ALA A 324 -19.54 -3.49 14.50
CA ALA A 324 -18.45 -3.39 13.51
C ALA A 324 -18.86 -2.57 12.28
N THR A 325 -18.27 -1.39 12.13
CA THR A 325 -18.60 -0.40 11.10
C THR A 325 -17.33 0.23 10.55
N VAL A 326 -17.24 0.40 9.24
CA VAL A 326 -16.12 1.09 8.59
C VAL A 326 -16.16 2.58 8.91
N TRP A 327 -15.02 3.15 9.30
CA TRP A 327 -14.84 4.60 9.43
C TRP A 327 -14.11 5.16 8.20
N SER A 328 -14.55 6.32 7.70
CA SER A 328 -13.94 6.98 6.54
C SER A 328 -13.05 8.13 6.99
N GLY A 329 -11.74 7.93 6.89
CA GLY A 329 -10.73 8.95 7.16
C GLY A 329 -10.45 9.82 5.93
N LEU A 330 -10.11 11.08 6.18
CA LEU A 330 -9.72 12.05 5.16
C LEU A 330 -8.40 12.70 5.55
N PHE A 331 -7.36 12.42 4.78
CA PHE A 331 -6.08 13.12 4.87
C PHE A 331 -6.09 14.32 3.92
N THR A 332 -5.74 15.50 4.44
CA THR A 332 -5.63 16.75 3.70
C THR A 332 -4.25 17.34 3.89
N GLY A 333 -3.52 17.53 2.79
CA GLY A 333 -2.14 18.05 2.84
C GLY A 333 -1.38 17.78 1.53
N VAL A 334 -0.10 18.11 1.51
CA VAL A 334 0.74 17.92 0.31
C VAL A 334 1.08 16.43 0.16
N PRO A 335 0.71 15.75 -0.95
CA PRO A 335 1.00 14.32 -1.12
C PRO A 335 2.49 14.00 -1.06
N ASN A 336 2.86 13.06 -0.19
CA ASN A 336 4.26 12.70 0.00
C ASN A 336 4.82 11.97 -1.23
N ASN A 337 6.05 12.31 -1.60
CA ASN A 337 6.76 11.71 -2.72
C ASN A 337 8.28 11.65 -2.49
N GLY A 338 8.96 10.83 -3.29
CA GLY A 338 10.41 10.66 -3.25
C GLY A 338 10.87 9.72 -2.14
N ASN A 339 12.17 9.73 -1.88
CA ASN A 339 12.76 8.93 -0.80
C ASN A 339 12.50 9.59 0.55
N ILE A 340 12.06 8.80 1.52
CA ILE A 340 11.70 9.26 2.87
C ILE A 340 12.48 8.42 3.86
N ALA A 341 13.38 9.05 4.60
CA ALA A 341 14.07 8.45 5.74
C ALA A 341 13.36 8.86 7.03
N LEU A 342 12.85 7.88 7.79
CA LEU A 342 12.28 8.10 9.11
C LEU A 342 13.27 7.67 10.18
N ASN A 343 13.63 8.60 11.07
CA ASN A 343 14.49 8.26 12.20
C ASN A 343 13.80 7.27 13.14
N LEU A 344 14.52 6.22 13.53
CA LEU A 344 14.12 5.23 14.52
C LEU A 344 14.75 5.56 15.86
N TYR A 345 14.08 5.15 16.93
CA TYR A 345 14.55 5.33 18.28
C TYR A 345 14.98 4.00 18.89
N ASN A 346 16.18 3.98 19.48
CA ASN A 346 16.77 2.84 20.18
C ASN A 346 16.78 3.10 21.70
N GLY A 347 15.84 2.49 22.43
CA GLY A 347 15.76 2.55 23.89
C GLY A 347 16.62 1.53 24.63
N GLY A 348 17.50 0.81 23.93
CA GLY A 348 18.34 -0.26 24.48
C GLY A 348 17.78 -1.66 24.28
N VAL A 349 18.38 -2.64 24.96
CA VAL A 349 18.01 -4.07 24.84
C VAL A 349 16.52 -4.27 25.14
N GLY A 350 15.81 -4.92 24.21
CA GLY A 350 14.36 -5.16 24.31
C GLY A 350 13.47 -3.95 24.02
N LYS A 351 14.02 -2.76 23.72
CA LYS A 351 13.30 -1.47 23.63
C LYS A 351 13.56 -0.76 22.29
N LYS A 352 13.42 -1.53 21.22
CA LYS A 352 13.80 -1.17 19.83
C LYS A 352 12.62 -1.15 18.87
N PHE A 353 11.41 -1.30 19.40
CA PHE A 353 10.19 -1.28 18.61
C PHE A 353 9.81 0.16 18.28
N ASN A 354 9.41 0.42 17.04
CA ASN A 354 9.06 1.74 16.56
C ASN A 354 7.75 1.65 15.75
N ALA A 355 6.79 2.53 16.04
CA ALA A 355 5.56 2.65 15.27
C ALA A 355 5.80 3.52 14.02
N ILE A 356 5.68 2.91 12.87
CA ILE A 356 5.89 3.50 11.55
C ILE A 356 4.66 3.27 10.67
N GLY A 357 4.68 3.69 9.41
CA GLY A 357 3.58 3.43 8.49
C GLY A 357 3.85 3.90 7.08
N ASN A 358 2.97 3.50 6.17
CA ASN A 358 3.10 3.82 4.75
C ASN A 358 2.93 5.35 4.53
N PRO A 359 4.00 6.06 4.12
CA PRO A 359 3.96 7.51 3.95
C PRO A 359 3.35 7.93 2.62
N TYR A 360 3.03 7.01 1.70
CA TYR A 360 2.68 7.34 0.33
C TYR A 360 1.17 7.29 0.05
N PRO A 361 0.65 8.13 -0.87
CA PRO A 361 -0.72 8.09 -1.37
C PRO A 361 -1.02 6.87 -2.29
N SER A 362 -0.30 5.76 -2.08
CA SER A 362 -0.45 4.48 -2.76
C SER A 362 -0.04 3.34 -1.83
N PRO A 363 -0.53 2.09 -2.04
CA PRO A 363 -0.01 0.93 -1.33
C PRO A 363 1.47 0.69 -1.63
N ILE A 364 2.15 0.07 -0.67
CA ILE A 364 3.54 -0.40 -0.84
C ILE A 364 3.64 -1.91 -0.60
N ARG A 365 4.61 -2.54 -1.25
CA ARG A 365 4.91 -3.96 -1.07
C ARG A 365 5.78 -4.18 0.18
N MET A 366 5.35 -5.07 1.08
CA MET A 366 6.05 -5.40 2.33
C MET A 366 7.44 -5.97 2.08
N SER A 367 7.57 -6.91 1.13
CA SER A 367 8.86 -7.52 0.80
C SER A 367 9.86 -6.50 0.27
N SER A 368 9.43 -5.55 -0.58
CA SER A 368 10.28 -4.45 -1.06
C SER A 368 10.71 -3.49 0.07
N PHE A 369 9.82 -3.25 1.04
CA PHE A 369 10.14 -2.47 2.24
C PHE A 369 11.17 -3.20 3.11
N VAL A 370 10.95 -4.48 3.44
CA VAL A 370 11.89 -5.28 4.23
C VAL A 370 13.24 -5.43 3.52
N SER A 371 13.24 -5.72 2.22
CA SER A 371 14.49 -5.90 1.46
C SER A 371 15.32 -4.62 1.41
N THR A 372 14.69 -3.46 1.23
CA THR A 372 15.38 -2.16 1.24
C THR A 372 15.99 -1.84 2.60
N ASN A 373 15.37 -2.35 3.67
CA ASN A 373 15.78 -2.13 5.05
C ASN A 373 16.49 -3.36 5.66
N THR A 374 17.04 -4.23 4.81
CA THR A 374 17.91 -5.32 5.24
C THR A 374 19.09 -4.76 6.03
N GLY A 375 19.35 -5.30 7.22
CA GLY A 375 20.39 -4.79 8.12
C GLY A 375 19.96 -3.59 8.97
N LYS A 376 18.77 -3.00 8.72
CA LYS A 376 18.22 -1.89 9.50
C LYS A 376 17.21 -2.34 10.56
N ILE A 377 16.38 -3.31 10.18
CA ILE A 377 15.30 -3.88 11.00
C ILE A 377 15.40 -5.41 11.03
N THR A 378 14.72 -6.04 11.98
CA THR A 378 14.62 -7.51 12.07
C THR A 378 13.83 -8.12 10.91
N GLY A 379 13.04 -7.32 10.20
CA GLY A 379 12.22 -7.73 9.05
C GLY A 379 10.83 -8.25 9.42
N THR A 380 10.50 -8.37 10.71
CA THR A 380 9.14 -8.65 11.19
C THR A 380 8.30 -7.39 11.21
N LEU A 381 7.07 -7.47 10.67
CA LEU A 381 6.09 -6.38 10.67
C LEU A 381 4.89 -6.74 11.55
N TYR A 382 4.55 -5.86 12.49
CA TYR A 382 3.44 -6.08 13.43
C TYR A 382 2.29 -5.11 13.16
N PHE A 383 1.11 -5.63 12.86
CA PHE A 383 -0.07 -4.85 12.51
C PHE A 383 -1.08 -4.87 13.64
N TRP A 384 -1.38 -3.69 14.20
CA TRP A 384 -2.35 -3.56 15.27
C TRP A 384 -3.74 -3.99 14.78
N ARG A 385 -4.30 -4.99 15.45
CA ARG A 385 -5.68 -5.41 15.32
C ARG A 385 -6.18 -5.86 16.68
N LYS A 386 -6.90 -4.99 17.39
CA LYS A 386 -7.62 -5.40 18.59
C LYS A 386 -9.00 -4.80 18.58
N SER A 387 -10.01 -5.61 18.83
CA SER A 387 -11.33 -5.09 19.16
C SER A 387 -11.44 -4.97 20.67
N ASN A 388 -12.13 -3.94 21.17
CA ASN A 388 -12.31 -3.71 22.59
C ASN A 388 -13.43 -4.62 23.14
N ASN A 389 -13.38 -5.89 22.76
CA ASN A 389 -14.26 -6.96 23.23
C ASN A 389 -13.69 -7.57 24.52
N ALA A 390 -14.38 -8.57 25.09
CA ALA A 390 -13.90 -9.29 26.28
C ALA A 390 -12.84 -10.36 25.95
N ALA A 391 -12.42 -10.45 24.69
CA ALA A 391 -11.61 -11.53 24.20
C ALA A 391 -10.11 -11.24 24.44
N THR A 392 -9.38 -12.31 24.70
CA THR A 392 -8.04 -12.34 25.30
C THR A 392 -6.93 -12.43 24.26
N GLU A 393 -7.27 -12.27 22.97
CA GLU A 393 -6.36 -12.38 21.86
C GLU A 393 -5.22 -11.34 21.92
N PRO A 394 -4.05 -11.70 21.37
CA PRO A 394 -2.97 -10.73 21.11
C PRO A 394 -3.49 -9.55 20.28
N GLY A 395 -2.96 -8.35 20.49
CA GLY A 395 -3.29 -7.15 19.74
C GLY A 395 -2.61 -7.00 18.39
N TYR A 396 -1.62 -7.83 18.02
CA TYR A 396 -0.93 -7.72 16.73
C TYR A 396 -1.01 -8.98 15.88
N CYS A 397 -1.35 -8.80 14.60
CA CYS A 397 -1.01 -9.77 13.57
C CYS A 397 0.46 -9.59 13.15
N THR A 398 1.12 -10.68 12.79
CA THR A 398 2.55 -10.69 12.49
C THR A 398 2.79 -11.12 11.06
N TRP A 399 3.66 -10.41 10.34
CA TRP A 399 4.07 -10.78 8.99
C TRP A 399 5.60 -10.81 8.89
N THR A 400 6.12 -11.79 8.17
CA THR A 400 7.50 -11.90 7.71
C THR A 400 7.51 -12.40 6.27
N THR A 401 8.68 -12.53 5.62
CA THR A 401 8.75 -13.17 4.31
C THR A 401 8.35 -14.65 4.36
N ALA A 402 8.36 -15.30 5.53
CA ALA A 402 7.87 -16.67 5.65
C ALA A 402 6.34 -16.76 5.55
N GLY A 403 5.60 -15.76 6.04
CA GLY A 403 4.15 -15.73 5.96
C GLY A 403 3.49 -14.75 6.93
N PHE A 404 2.15 -14.78 6.93
CA PHE A 404 1.29 -14.03 7.83
C PHE A 404 0.75 -14.93 8.95
N VAL A 405 0.78 -14.44 10.19
CA VAL A 405 0.12 -15.05 11.36
C VAL A 405 -0.96 -14.09 11.86
N SER A 406 -2.19 -14.61 11.92
CA SER A 406 -3.33 -13.92 12.51
C SER A 406 -3.22 -13.90 14.03
N ASN A 407 -3.77 -12.86 14.66
CA ASN A 407 -3.96 -12.87 16.10
C ASN A 407 -5.28 -13.50 16.56
N GLY A 408 -6.11 -14.00 15.63
CA GLY A 408 -7.37 -14.66 15.94
C GLY A 408 -8.58 -13.73 16.07
N GLU A 409 -8.39 -12.41 15.99
CA GLU A 409 -9.48 -11.43 16.02
C GLU A 409 -10.41 -11.55 14.81
N ALA A 410 -11.68 -11.20 15.01
CA ALA A 410 -12.64 -11.16 13.92
C ALA A 410 -12.24 -10.12 12.86
N GLN A 411 -12.58 -10.38 11.59
CA GLN A 411 -12.33 -9.46 10.47
C GLN A 411 -10.84 -9.17 10.24
N VAL A 412 -9.94 -10.05 10.71
CA VAL A 412 -8.56 -10.12 10.23
C VAL A 412 -8.57 -10.72 8.83
N VAL A 413 -7.83 -10.10 7.93
CA VAL A 413 -7.60 -10.60 6.58
C VAL A 413 -6.10 -10.55 6.33
N ASN A 414 -5.56 -11.58 5.68
CA ASN A 414 -4.16 -11.58 5.27
C ASN A 414 -3.87 -10.33 4.41
N PRO A 415 -2.89 -9.49 4.76
CA PRO A 415 -2.53 -8.32 3.98
C PRO A 415 -1.99 -8.66 2.57
N ASN A 416 -1.68 -9.94 2.29
CA ASN A 416 -1.13 -10.46 1.04
C ASN A 416 0.13 -9.72 0.61
N GLY A 417 1.01 -9.42 1.58
CA GLY A 417 2.27 -8.70 1.33
C GLY A 417 2.11 -7.20 1.01
N ILE A 418 0.97 -6.58 1.30
CA ILE A 418 0.67 -5.18 0.95
C ILE A 418 0.41 -4.33 2.19
N ILE A 419 1.14 -3.22 2.34
CA ILE A 419 0.81 -2.17 3.31
C ILE A 419 -0.04 -1.13 2.61
N ARG A 420 -1.28 -0.98 3.06
CA ARG A 420 -2.25 -0.04 2.46
C ARG A 420 -1.87 1.41 2.74
N THR A 421 -2.34 2.31 1.90
CA THR A 421 -2.16 3.75 2.13
C THR A 421 -2.77 4.13 3.47
N GLY A 422 -1.98 4.82 4.28
CA GLY A 422 -2.39 5.30 5.59
C GLY A 422 -2.31 4.25 6.71
N GLN A 423 -1.90 3.02 6.41
CA GLN A 423 -1.75 1.97 7.41
C GLN A 423 -0.44 2.13 8.18
N GLY A 424 -0.53 2.11 9.51
CA GLY A 424 0.63 2.01 10.40
C GLY A 424 0.93 0.56 10.83
N PHE A 425 2.16 0.33 11.27
CA PHE A 425 2.69 -0.95 11.75
C PHE A 425 3.90 -0.72 12.67
N ILE A 426 4.29 -1.73 13.44
CA ILE A 426 5.50 -1.70 14.26
C ILE A 426 6.61 -2.51 13.60
N VAL A 427 7.84 -2.04 13.74
CA VAL A 427 9.08 -2.76 13.39
C VAL A 427 10.04 -2.74 14.56
N GLU A 428 10.94 -3.73 14.62
CA GLU A 428 12.08 -3.71 15.54
C GLU A 428 13.36 -3.35 14.78
N MET A 429 14.12 -2.38 15.29
CA MET A 429 15.40 -1.99 14.70
C MET A 429 16.59 -2.84 15.17
N LEU A 430 17.64 -2.89 14.36
CA LEU A 430 18.93 -3.47 14.73
C LEU A 430 19.82 -2.42 15.44
N ASN A 431 20.79 -2.89 16.24
CA ASN A 431 21.41 -2.11 17.33
C ASN A 431 22.19 -0.84 16.91
N ASN A 432 22.63 -0.71 15.66
CA ASN A 432 23.49 0.40 15.20
C ASN A 432 22.80 1.35 14.21
N GLU A 433 21.49 1.21 14.06
CA GLU A 433 20.74 1.84 12.98
C GLU A 433 20.05 3.09 13.50
N THR A 434 19.75 4.04 12.62
CA THR A 434 19.17 5.34 13.04
C THR A 434 17.91 5.68 12.27
N ASN A 435 17.62 4.99 11.17
CA ASN A 435 16.47 5.25 10.34
C ASN A 435 15.97 4.00 9.62
N VAL A 436 14.76 4.12 9.07
CA VAL A 436 14.19 3.24 8.07
C VAL A 436 13.90 4.05 6.83
N ASP A 437 14.08 3.44 5.66
CA ASP A 437 13.89 4.09 4.37
C ASP A 437 12.61 3.61 3.69
N PHE A 438 11.88 4.57 3.12
CA PHE A 438 10.88 4.35 2.11
C PHE A 438 11.37 4.96 0.80
N ASN A 439 11.06 4.33 -0.32
CA ASN A 439 11.32 4.88 -1.66
C ASN A 439 10.18 4.57 -2.62
N ASN A 440 10.18 5.21 -3.78
CA ASN A 440 9.11 5.08 -4.75
C ASN A 440 9.05 3.69 -5.44
N SER A 441 10.13 2.90 -5.42
CA SER A 441 10.12 1.55 -6.00
C SER A 441 9.29 0.55 -5.19
N MET A 442 8.97 0.88 -3.93
CA MET A 442 8.07 0.08 -3.09
C MET A 442 6.60 0.22 -3.47
N ARG A 443 6.21 1.29 -4.18
CA ARG A 443 4.81 1.60 -4.51
C ARG A 443 4.26 0.60 -5.52
N ILE A 444 3.01 0.16 -5.31
CA ILE A 444 2.34 -0.78 -6.21
C ILE A 444 0.97 -0.26 -6.65
N ALA A 445 0.60 -0.59 -7.89
CA ALA A 445 -0.69 -0.26 -8.48
C ALA A 445 -1.79 -1.26 -8.06
N ASN A 446 -2.04 -1.39 -6.75
CA ASN A 446 -3.04 -2.30 -6.21
C ASN A 446 -4.29 -1.54 -5.72
N THR A 447 -5.42 -1.78 -6.37
CA THR A 447 -6.71 -1.14 -6.03
C THR A 447 -7.73 -2.12 -5.47
N ALA A 448 -7.32 -3.37 -5.23
CA ALA A 448 -8.21 -4.40 -4.72
C ALA A 448 -8.61 -4.10 -3.27
N ASP A 449 -9.90 -3.86 -3.03
CA ASP A 449 -10.52 -4.20 -1.75
C ASP A 449 -10.32 -5.70 -1.54
N GLN A 450 -9.93 -6.12 -0.33
CA GLN A 450 -9.58 -7.52 -0.06
C GLN A 450 -10.78 -8.46 -0.16
N PHE A 451 -11.21 -8.75 -1.40
CA PHE A 451 -12.23 -9.72 -1.74
C PHE A 451 -11.57 -10.90 -2.45
N PHE A 452 -11.88 -12.09 -1.95
CA PHE A 452 -11.44 -13.43 -2.33
C PHE A 452 -11.07 -13.59 -3.82
N ARG A 453 -9.80 -13.37 -4.13
CA ARG A 453 -9.14 -14.01 -5.25
C ARG A 453 -7.83 -14.56 -4.74
N GLU A 454 -7.54 -15.80 -5.10
CA GLU A 454 -6.20 -16.40 -4.99
C GLU A 454 -5.23 -15.55 -5.82
N VAL A 455 -4.74 -14.47 -5.23
CA VAL A 455 -3.61 -13.72 -5.77
C VAL A 455 -2.47 -14.06 -4.83
N SER A 456 -1.62 -14.97 -5.32
CA SER A 456 -0.29 -15.32 -4.80
C SER A 456 0.21 -14.35 -3.74
N ASN A 457 0.56 -14.85 -2.54
CA ASN A 457 1.18 -14.07 -1.46
C ASN A 457 2.43 -13.34 -1.98
N GLU A 458 2.24 -12.13 -2.51
CA GLU A 458 3.28 -11.45 -3.28
C GLU A 458 4.44 -11.08 -2.37
N GLY A 459 5.60 -11.70 -2.62
CA GLY A 459 6.82 -11.43 -1.88
C GLY A 459 7.00 -12.25 -0.61
N GLU A 460 6.15 -13.25 -0.36
CA GLU A 460 6.47 -14.32 0.59
C GLU A 460 7.32 -15.41 -0.08
N LEU A 461 8.12 -16.10 0.74
CA LEU A 461 8.93 -17.23 0.31
C LEU A 461 8.04 -18.41 -0.07
N ILE A 462 8.40 -19.06 -1.17
CA ILE A 462 7.78 -20.31 -1.60
C ILE A 462 8.42 -21.43 -0.77
N GLY A 463 7.60 -22.14 0.00
CA GLY A 463 8.07 -23.21 0.88
C GLY A 463 6.93 -24.11 1.33
N SER A 464 7.27 -25.15 2.10
CA SER A 464 6.27 -25.99 2.76
C SER A 464 6.00 -25.42 4.14
N LYS A 465 4.74 -25.11 4.44
CA LYS A 465 4.37 -24.31 5.62
C LYS A 465 3.22 -24.96 6.37
N ILE A 466 3.21 -24.81 7.69
CA ILE A 466 2.15 -25.30 8.58
C ILE A 466 1.80 -24.17 9.53
N TRP A 467 0.52 -23.78 9.54
CA TRP A 467 -0.03 -22.89 10.55
C TRP A 467 -0.75 -23.71 11.61
N LEU A 468 -0.41 -23.47 12.88
CA LEU A 468 -1.03 -24.14 14.02
C LEU A 468 -1.76 -23.11 14.88
N ASN A 469 -2.99 -23.45 15.26
CA ASN A 469 -3.76 -22.71 16.25
C ASN A 469 -3.74 -23.46 17.58
N VAL A 470 -3.53 -22.73 18.67
CA VAL A 470 -3.88 -23.17 20.02
C VAL A 470 -5.11 -22.41 20.50
N ASN A 471 -6.06 -23.13 21.10
CA ASN A 471 -7.27 -22.56 21.69
C ASN A 471 -7.43 -23.06 23.12
N ASP A 472 -7.98 -22.23 24.01
CA ASP A 472 -8.51 -22.70 25.30
C ASP A 472 -10.03 -22.85 25.27
N GLY A 473 -10.58 -23.46 26.32
CA GLY A 473 -12.03 -23.57 26.51
C GLY A 473 -12.76 -22.25 26.77
N ALA A 474 -12.04 -21.14 27.00
CA ALA A 474 -12.59 -19.81 27.23
C ALA A 474 -12.69 -18.97 25.93
N GLY A 475 -12.14 -19.47 24.82
CA GLY A 475 -12.14 -18.82 23.52
C GLY A 475 -10.86 -18.04 23.20
N SER A 476 -9.86 -18.01 24.08
CA SER A 476 -8.53 -17.44 23.80
C SER A 476 -7.84 -18.22 22.69
N LYS A 477 -7.18 -17.51 21.77
CA LYS A 477 -6.50 -18.11 20.62
C LYS A 477 -5.13 -17.52 20.38
N ASN A 478 -4.24 -18.35 19.86
CA ASN A 478 -2.97 -17.92 19.31
C ASN A 478 -2.62 -18.80 18.11
N GLN A 479 -1.99 -18.19 17.10
CA GLN A 479 -1.54 -18.88 15.89
C GLN A 479 -0.02 -18.75 15.77
N MET A 480 0.61 -19.80 15.25
CA MET A 480 2.02 -19.81 14.86
C MET A 480 2.19 -20.41 13.46
N LEU A 481 3.34 -20.15 12.86
CA LEU A 481 3.75 -20.67 11.56
C LEU A 481 5.15 -21.30 11.67
N VAL A 482 5.28 -22.54 11.22
CA VAL A 482 6.58 -23.15 10.88
C VAL A 482 6.65 -23.37 9.37
N GLY A 483 7.74 -22.90 8.76
CA GLY A 483 7.97 -23.02 7.32
C GLY A 483 9.34 -23.58 6.99
N TYR A 484 9.44 -24.34 5.91
CA TYR A 484 10.67 -24.95 5.42
C TYR A 484 11.12 -24.28 4.13
N PHE A 485 12.31 -23.65 4.17
CA PHE A 485 12.88 -22.83 3.10
C PHE A 485 14.34 -23.22 2.86
N GLY A 486 14.83 -23.08 1.63
CA GLY A 486 16.21 -23.47 1.29
C GLY A 486 17.27 -22.56 1.91
N GLU A 487 16.89 -21.30 2.14
CA GLU A 487 17.71 -20.21 2.66
C GLU A 487 17.66 -20.04 4.18
N ALA A 488 16.76 -20.74 4.87
CA ALA A 488 16.60 -20.62 6.32
C ALA A 488 17.55 -21.54 7.10
N THR A 489 17.80 -21.18 8.35
CA THR A 489 18.67 -21.85 9.32
C THR A 489 17.87 -22.31 10.55
N LEU A 490 18.55 -22.91 11.54
CA LEU A 490 17.94 -23.18 12.85
C LEU A 490 18.17 -22.02 13.85
N GLY A 491 18.95 -21.02 13.46
CA GLY A 491 19.18 -19.81 14.23
C GLY A 491 18.11 -18.76 13.91
N VAL A 492 18.38 -17.51 14.32
CA VAL A 492 17.51 -16.38 13.97
C VAL A 492 17.86 -15.86 12.58
N ASP A 493 16.91 -15.96 11.66
CA ASP A 493 16.96 -15.45 10.29
C ASP A 493 16.11 -14.19 10.16
N TYR A 494 16.76 -13.02 10.18
CA TYR A 494 16.07 -11.75 9.98
C TYR A 494 15.36 -11.69 8.62
N GLY A 495 14.11 -11.23 8.64
CA GLY A 495 13.20 -11.22 7.50
C GLY A 495 12.32 -12.47 7.42
N ILE A 496 12.77 -13.62 7.94
CA ILE A 496 12.05 -14.90 7.88
C ILE A 496 11.35 -15.18 9.21
N ASP A 497 12.10 -15.08 10.32
CA ASP A 497 11.57 -15.35 11.66
C ASP A 497 10.79 -14.16 12.22
N GLY A 498 9.72 -14.45 12.94
CA GLY A 498 8.80 -13.47 13.52
C GLY A 498 8.70 -13.62 15.02
N LYS A 499 9.32 -12.69 15.76
CA LYS A 499 9.35 -12.71 17.22
C LYS A 499 7.93 -12.52 17.80
N ALA A 500 7.62 -13.19 18.91
CA ALA A 500 6.42 -12.92 19.69
C ALA A 500 6.66 -11.70 20.58
N ILE A 501 5.89 -10.62 20.38
CA ILE A 501 6.07 -9.36 21.12
C ILE A 501 5.04 -9.15 22.24
N GLU A 502 4.01 -10.00 22.30
CA GLU A 502 2.94 -9.92 23.29
C GLU A 502 2.95 -11.14 24.19
N ASP A 503 2.66 -10.90 25.47
CA ASP A 503 2.47 -11.96 26.44
C ASP A 503 1.00 -12.40 26.46
N ALA A 504 0.64 -13.29 25.53
CA ALA A 504 -0.73 -13.78 25.43
C ALA A 504 -1.10 -14.70 26.62
N PRO A 505 -2.38 -14.72 27.06
CA PRO A 505 -2.83 -15.63 28.10
C PRO A 505 -2.66 -17.10 27.71
N VAL A 506 -2.82 -17.42 26.43
CA VAL A 506 -2.59 -18.74 25.83
C VAL A 506 -1.72 -18.56 24.59
N SER A 507 -0.61 -19.29 24.50
CA SER A 507 0.30 -19.20 23.35
C SER A 507 0.99 -20.51 23.02
N LEU A 508 1.25 -20.71 21.73
CA LEU A 508 2.09 -21.76 21.20
C LEU A 508 3.19 -21.09 20.37
N THR A 509 4.44 -21.22 20.81
CA THR A 509 5.59 -20.52 20.22
C THR A 509 6.78 -21.45 20.07
N MET A 510 7.77 -21.04 19.28
CA MET A 510 9.06 -21.72 19.15
C MET A 510 10.11 -20.94 19.94
N ASP A 511 11.04 -21.65 20.57
CA ASP A 511 12.22 -21.05 21.18
C ASP A 511 13.35 -21.01 20.15
N ILE A 512 13.84 -19.80 19.85
CA ILE A 512 15.04 -19.60 19.05
C ILE A 512 15.99 -18.73 19.87
N ALA A 513 17.09 -19.34 20.32
CA ALA A 513 18.10 -18.69 21.16
C ALA A 513 17.55 -18.06 22.46
N GLY A 514 16.56 -18.71 23.11
CA GLY A 514 15.98 -18.27 24.38
C GLY A 514 14.86 -17.24 24.27
N GLU A 515 14.44 -16.91 23.05
CA GLU A 515 13.38 -15.95 22.76
C GLU A 515 12.20 -16.65 22.07
N ASN A 516 10.98 -16.13 22.29
CA ASN A 516 9.76 -16.71 21.74
C ASN A 516 9.48 -16.18 20.32
N TYR A 517 9.17 -17.08 19.40
CA TYR A 517 8.81 -16.77 18.01
C TYR A 517 7.44 -17.34 17.66
N LEU A 518 6.63 -16.55 16.93
CA LEU A 518 5.37 -16.97 16.31
C LEU A 518 5.59 -17.52 14.90
N ILE A 519 6.64 -17.08 14.22
CA ILE A 519 6.98 -17.52 12.88
C ILE A 519 8.43 -18.02 12.91
N GLN A 520 8.66 -19.24 12.47
CA GLN A 520 10.00 -19.80 12.30
C GLN A 520 10.19 -20.33 10.88
N GLY A 521 11.25 -19.87 10.22
CA GLY A 521 11.84 -20.55 9.08
C GLY A 521 12.77 -21.66 9.54
N ARG A 522 12.74 -22.79 8.85
CA ARG A 522 13.65 -23.92 9.06
C ARG A 522 14.31 -24.27 7.72
N PRO A 523 15.50 -24.91 7.74
CA PRO A 523 16.16 -25.36 6.52
C PRO A 523 15.29 -26.30 5.69
N THR A 524 15.76 -26.72 4.52
CA THR A 524 15.06 -27.69 3.67
C THR A 524 14.52 -28.89 4.46
N PHE A 525 13.24 -29.22 4.22
CA PHE A 525 12.51 -30.25 4.95
C PHE A 525 13.20 -31.61 4.96
N THR A 526 13.20 -32.26 6.13
CA THR A 526 13.56 -33.67 6.30
C THR A 526 12.54 -34.35 7.22
N THR A 527 12.26 -35.63 6.98
CA THR A 527 11.28 -36.39 7.78
C THR A 527 11.74 -36.70 9.20
N SER A 528 13.05 -36.55 9.48
CA SER A 528 13.64 -36.68 10.81
C SER A 528 13.63 -35.38 11.62
N ASP A 529 13.16 -34.27 11.05
CA ASP A 529 13.13 -33.00 11.76
C ASP A 529 12.16 -33.04 12.95
N ILE A 530 12.54 -32.35 14.02
CA ILE A 530 11.75 -32.20 15.25
C ILE A 530 11.64 -30.71 15.51
N VAL A 531 10.42 -30.22 15.69
CA VAL A 531 10.15 -28.81 16.03
C VAL A 531 9.68 -28.74 17.48
N PRO A 532 10.54 -28.36 18.43
CA PRO A 532 10.13 -28.16 19.82
C PRO A 532 9.19 -26.97 19.93
N LEU A 533 8.10 -27.14 20.69
CA LEU A 533 7.12 -26.10 20.93
C LEU A 533 7.08 -25.74 22.42
N ARG A 534 7.02 -24.44 22.69
CA ARG A 534 6.73 -23.87 24.00
C ARG A 534 5.23 -23.55 24.07
N PHE A 535 4.53 -24.22 24.98
CA PHE A 535 3.12 -23.96 25.26
C PHE A 535 2.99 -23.20 26.57
N LYS A 536 2.19 -22.12 26.59
CA LYS A 536 1.86 -21.35 27.79
C LYS A 536 0.35 -21.21 27.88
N THR A 537 -0.18 -21.34 29.10
CA THR A 537 -1.57 -20.98 29.41
C THR A 537 -1.68 -20.36 30.80
N SER A 538 -2.48 -19.30 30.92
CA SER A 538 -2.84 -18.66 32.19
C SER A 538 -4.07 -19.29 32.83
N TYR A 539 -4.73 -20.21 32.11
CA TYR A 539 -5.95 -20.88 32.53
C TYR A 539 -5.73 -22.39 32.59
N SER A 540 -6.12 -23.00 33.71
CA SER A 540 -6.26 -24.45 33.80
C SER A 540 -7.52 -24.91 33.08
N GLY A 541 -7.48 -26.06 32.41
CA GLY A 541 -8.65 -26.63 31.75
C GLY A 541 -8.32 -27.32 30.44
N MET A 542 -9.30 -27.37 29.54
CA MET A 542 -9.15 -27.97 28.21
C MET A 542 -8.58 -26.98 27.20
N HIS A 543 -7.69 -27.49 26.37
CA HIS A 543 -7.06 -26.81 25.26
C HIS A 543 -7.08 -27.70 24.01
N SER A 544 -6.86 -27.09 22.85
CA SER A 544 -6.70 -27.83 21.60
C SER A 544 -5.60 -27.23 20.75
N ILE A 545 -4.76 -28.08 20.14
CA ILE A 545 -3.84 -27.70 19.07
C ILE A 545 -4.36 -28.27 17.76
N SER A 546 -4.40 -27.46 16.70
CA SER A 546 -4.96 -27.84 15.40
C SER A 546 -4.22 -27.17 14.25
N ILE A 547 -4.23 -27.81 13.09
CA ILE A 547 -3.78 -27.17 11.84
C ILE A 547 -4.88 -26.21 11.37
N ASP A 548 -4.48 -24.97 11.08
CA ASP A 548 -5.34 -23.99 10.42
C ASP A 548 -5.39 -24.24 8.91
N HIS A 549 -4.21 -24.19 8.28
CA HIS A 549 -3.98 -24.56 6.89
C HIS A 549 -2.50 -24.91 6.67
N MET A 550 -2.19 -25.36 5.46
CA MET A 550 -0.85 -25.82 5.06
C MET A 550 -0.54 -25.39 3.63
N ASP A 551 0.74 -25.26 3.32
CA ASP A 551 1.24 -25.09 1.95
C ASP A 551 2.28 -26.16 1.58
N GLY A 552 2.48 -26.35 0.28
CA GLY A 552 3.57 -27.15 -0.27
C GLY A 552 3.44 -28.64 0.06
N LEU A 553 4.54 -29.26 0.53
CA LEU A 553 4.64 -30.69 0.77
C LEU A 553 3.54 -31.24 1.69
N PHE A 554 3.11 -30.44 2.68
CA PHE A 554 2.18 -30.88 3.72
C PHE A 554 0.72 -31.00 3.24
N LEU A 555 0.40 -30.44 2.06
CA LEU A 555 -0.85 -30.71 1.36
C LEU A 555 -0.91 -32.14 0.77
N GLY A 556 0.25 -32.77 0.57
CA GLY A 556 0.38 -34.12 0.05
C GLY A 556 0.27 -35.21 1.12
N SER A 557 0.99 -36.31 0.91
CA SER A 557 0.97 -37.51 1.77
C SER A 557 1.86 -37.41 3.01
N GLN A 558 2.64 -36.34 3.17
CA GLN A 558 3.44 -36.13 4.37
C GLN A 558 2.49 -35.87 5.56
N ASN A 559 2.59 -36.70 6.59
CA ASN A 559 1.84 -36.53 7.83
C ASN A 559 2.55 -35.55 8.77
N VAL A 560 1.77 -34.92 9.64
CA VAL A 560 2.25 -33.96 10.64
C VAL A 560 1.71 -34.42 11.98
N TYR A 561 2.59 -34.86 12.86
CA TYR A 561 2.21 -35.37 14.18
C TYR A 561 2.59 -34.38 15.27
N LEU A 562 1.74 -34.27 16.29
CA LEU A 562 2.06 -33.65 17.57
C LEU A 562 2.41 -34.75 18.56
N LYS A 563 3.60 -34.66 19.15
CA LYS A 563 4.03 -35.53 20.24
C LYS A 563 3.87 -34.80 21.57
N ASP A 564 3.00 -35.30 22.43
CA ASP A 564 2.88 -34.88 23.83
C ASP A 564 3.80 -35.74 24.69
N ASN A 565 4.93 -35.16 25.14
CA ASN A 565 5.93 -35.83 25.97
C ASN A 565 5.48 -36.05 27.42
N LEU A 566 4.47 -35.32 27.90
CA LEU A 566 3.91 -35.54 29.24
C LEU A 566 3.02 -36.78 29.27
N LEU A 567 2.22 -36.96 28.22
CA LEU A 567 1.29 -38.08 28.07
C LEU A 567 1.89 -39.26 27.30
N ASN A 568 3.05 -39.06 26.66
CA ASN A 568 3.69 -40.00 25.75
C ASN A 568 2.78 -40.41 24.57
N VAL A 569 1.98 -39.47 24.07
CA VAL A 569 1.03 -39.67 22.96
C VAL A 569 1.58 -39.02 21.70
N THR A 570 1.47 -39.71 20.56
CA THR A 570 1.73 -39.14 19.23
C THR A 570 0.40 -39.07 18.47
N HIS A 571 -0.02 -37.86 18.11
CA HIS A 571 -1.31 -37.59 17.48
C HIS A 571 -1.15 -37.03 16.08
N ASP A 572 -1.90 -37.53 15.10
CA ASP A 572 -1.91 -36.99 13.73
C ASP A 572 -2.78 -35.73 13.63
N LEU A 573 -2.15 -34.57 13.46
CA LEU A 573 -2.84 -33.29 13.37
C LEU A 573 -3.63 -33.12 12.06
N LYS A 574 -3.35 -33.93 11.02
CA LYS A 574 -4.15 -33.93 9.78
C LYS A 574 -5.46 -34.71 9.94
N ALA A 575 -5.51 -35.63 10.89
CA ALA A 575 -6.73 -36.41 11.16
C ALA A 575 -7.75 -35.61 11.98
N ALA A 576 -7.31 -34.94 13.04
CA ALA A 576 -8.14 -34.09 13.89
C ALA A 576 -7.30 -33.16 14.76
N ALA A 577 -7.94 -32.16 15.39
CA ALA A 577 -7.33 -31.38 16.45
C ALA A 577 -6.93 -32.27 17.65
N TYR A 578 -5.78 -31.99 18.27
CA TYR A 578 -5.35 -32.65 19.50
C TYR A 578 -5.93 -31.90 20.71
N ALA A 579 -6.88 -32.53 21.41
CA ALA A 579 -7.43 -32.01 22.65
C ALA A 579 -6.64 -32.54 23.85
N PHE A 580 -6.34 -31.66 24.80
CA PHE A 580 -5.64 -32.02 26.02
C PHE A 580 -6.08 -31.10 27.16
N ALA A 581 -5.91 -31.54 28.40
CA ALA A 581 -6.01 -30.64 29.53
C ALA A 581 -4.61 -30.20 30.00
N SER A 582 -4.57 -29.03 30.65
CA SER A 582 -3.36 -28.47 31.23
C SER A 582 -3.69 -27.64 32.46
N ASP A 583 -2.77 -27.62 33.43
CA ASP A 583 -2.75 -26.59 34.47
C ASP A 583 -2.21 -25.27 33.88
N ALA A 584 -2.45 -24.17 34.60
CA ALA A 584 -1.84 -22.88 34.28
C ALA A 584 -0.32 -22.94 34.46
N GLY A 585 0.44 -22.47 33.47
CA GLY A 585 1.89 -22.52 33.49
C GLY A 585 2.51 -22.37 32.09
N THR A 586 3.83 -22.53 32.06
CA THR A 586 4.65 -22.55 30.85
C THR A 586 5.32 -23.93 30.74
N PHE A 587 5.23 -24.55 29.58
CA PHE A 587 5.67 -25.90 29.29
C PHE A 587 6.58 -25.90 28.06
N ASP A 588 7.89 -25.97 28.28
CA ASP A 588 8.92 -25.80 27.24
C ASP A 588 9.24 -27.08 26.47
N SER A 589 8.85 -28.24 27.02
CA SER A 589 9.22 -29.56 26.49
C SER A 589 8.03 -30.50 26.34
N ARG A 590 6.80 -30.01 26.56
CA ARG A 590 5.61 -30.85 26.48
C ARG A 590 5.30 -31.26 25.05
N PHE A 591 5.46 -30.36 24.08
CA PHE A 591 5.00 -30.58 22.72
C PHE A 591 6.13 -30.48 21.69
N GLU A 592 6.12 -31.39 20.74
CA GLU A 592 7.01 -31.40 19.58
C GLU A 592 6.20 -31.71 18.32
N ILE A 593 6.50 -31.05 17.19
CA ILE A 593 6.06 -31.52 15.87
C ILE A 593 7.08 -32.53 15.36
N VAL A 594 6.58 -33.69 14.93
CA VAL A 594 7.38 -34.76 14.31
C VAL A 594 6.71 -35.24 13.02
N TYR A 595 7.49 -35.77 12.10
CA TYR A 595 7.03 -36.15 10.74
C TYR A 595 7.04 -37.66 10.48
N GLN A 596 7.41 -38.44 11.49
CA GLN A 596 7.38 -39.90 11.49
C GLN A 596 6.65 -40.39 12.74
N ALA A 597 5.81 -41.41 12.57
CA ALA A 597 5.21 -42.10 13.71
C ALA A 597 6.28 -43.00 14.36
N ASN A 598 6.59 -42.79 15.63
CA ASN A 598 7.41 -43.74 16.39
C ASN A 598 6.53 -44.93 16.81
N ILE A 599 6.44 -45.96 15.96
CA ILE A 599 5.61 -47.16 16.20
C ILE A 599 6.38 -48.23 17.02
N LEU A 600 7.07 -47.82 18.08
CA LEU A 600 7.77 -48.75 18.99
C LEU A 600 7.27 -48.56 20.43
N GLY A 601 5.99 -48.87 20.63
CA GLY A 601 5.36 -49.01 21.95
C GLY A 601 4.11 -49.87 21.82
N THR A 602 4.12 -51.04 22.44
CA THR A 602 2.93 -51.88 22.58
C THR A 602 1.87 -51.13 23.39
N ASN A 603 0.60 -51.17 22.95
CA ASN A 603 -0.58 -50.69 23.70
C ASN A 603 -0.49 -51.10 25.18
N GLN A 604 0.05 -50.21 26.03
CA GLN A 604 0.00 -50.32 27.47
C GLN A 604 -1.08 -49.32 27.88
N SER A 605 -2.12 -49.78 28.58
CA SER A 605 -3.25 -48.95 29.03
C SER A 605 -2.79 -47.54 29.42
N ASP A 606 -3.19 -46.53 28.64
CA ASP A 606 -2.76 -45.14 28.76
C ASP A 606 -3.26 -44.46 30.05
N PHE A 607 -4.14 -45.09 30.82
CA PHE A 607 -4.70 -44.51 32.05
C PHE A 607 -3.70 -44.48 33.22
N ASN A 608 -3.00 -43.36 33.38
CA ASN A 608 -2.03 -43.11 34.44
C ASN A 608 -2.19 -41.71 35.08
N GLU A 609 -1.37 -41.39 36.09
CA GLU A 609 -1.42 -40.11 36.80
C GLU A 609 -1.33 -38.88 35.89
N ASN A 610 -0.61 -38.93 34.77
CA ASN A 610 -0.50 -37.78 33.87
C ASN A 610 -1.74 -37.60 32.98
N THR A 611 -2.48 -38.68 32.68
CA THR A 611 -3.70 -38.62 31.84
C THR A 611 -4.94 -38.12 32.57
N VAL A 612 -4.93 -38.12 33.91
CA VAL A 612 -6.04 -37.68 34.74
C VAL A 612 -5.78 -36.27 35.23
N ILE A 613 -6.58 -35.31 34.79
CA ILE A 613 -6.45 -33.91 35.21
C ILE A 613 -7.62 -33.54 36.10
N VAL A 614 -7.30 -32.87 37.20
CA VAL A 614 -8.24 -32.50 38.24
C VAL A 614 -8.08 -31.02 38.54
N PHE A 615 -9.11 -30.23 38.30
CA PHE A 615 -9.06 -28.76 38.48
C PHE A 615 -10.36 -28.23 39.09
N LYS A 616 -10.28 -27.05 39.72
CA LYS A 616 -11.42 -26.32 40.28
C LYS A 616 -11.98 -25.35 39.24
N ASP A 617 -13.30 -25.34 39.04
CA ASP A 617 -13.95 -24.33 38.20
C ASP A 617 -14.25 -23.03 38.97
N ALA A 618 -14.69 -22.00 38.24
CA ALA A 618 -15.02 -20.69 38.80
C ALA A 618 -16.17 -20.72 39.83
N ASN A 619 -16.97 -21.79 39.87
CA ASN A 619 -18.07 -21.98 40.81
C ASN A 619 -17.68 -22.83 42.03
N GLY A 620 -16.40 -23.23 42.13
CA GLY A 620 -15.88 -24.05 43.21
C GLY A 620 -16.23 -25.52 43.12
N ASN A 621 -16.55 -26.05 41.93
CA ASN A 621 -16.69 -27.49 41.73
C ASN A 621 -15.37 -28.11 41.28
N LEU A 622 -15.19 -29.39 41.61
CA LEU A 622 -14.04 -30.17 41.18
C LEU A 622 -14.36 -30.87 39.85
N ASN A 623 -13.58 -30.58 38.82
CA ASN A 623 -13.64 -31.20 37.50
C ASN A 623 -12.53 -32.23 37.37
N VAL A 624 -12.88 -33.44 36.94
CA VAL A 624 -11.94 -34.52 36.59
C VAL A 624 -12.09 -34.84 35.13
N ASN A 625 -10.99 -34.89 34.39
CA ASN A 625 -10.95 -35.29 32.98
C ASN A 625 -9.90 -36.38 32.79
N ALA A 626 -10.28 -37.46 32.12
CA ALA A 626 -9.47 -38.64 31.89
C ALA A 626 -8.95 -38.76 30.44
N ASN A 627 -8.97 -37.64 29.70
CA ASN A 627 -8.38 -37.43 28.39
C ASN A 627 -8.65 -38.58 27.38
N GLY A 628 -9.92 -38.99 27.27
CA GLY A 628 -10.36 -40.03 26.34
C GLY A 628 -10.69 -41.39 26.99
N VAL A 629 -10.26 -41.63 28.23
CA VAL A 629 -10.60 -42.85 28.98
C VAL A 629 -11.96 -42.70 29.65
N THR A 630 -12.84 -43.68 29.49
CA THR A 630 -14.16 -43.68 30.13
C THR A 630 -14.01 -43.94 31.62
N LEU A 631 -14.58 -43.07 32.45
CA LEU A 631 -14.55 -43.16 33.91
C LEU A 631 -15.73 -43.99 34.43
N ASP A 632 -15.47 -44.78 35.47
CA ASP A 632 -16.50 -45.39 36.30
C ASP A 632 -16.77 -44.54 37.54
N THR A 633 -15.75 -44.28 38.36
CA THR A 633 -15.91 -43.66 39.67
C THR A 633 -14.82 -42.64 39.98
N VAL A 634 -15.17 -41.54 40.65
CA VAL A 634 -14.25 -40.54 41.22
C VAL A 634 -14.55 -40.36 42.70
N GLU A 635 -13.53 -40.44 43.55
CA GLU A 635 -13.60 -40.32 45.00
C GLU A 635 -12.62 -39.22 45.46
N VAL A 636 -13.06 -38.36 46.37
CA VAL A 636 -12.26 -37.23 46.86
C VAL A 636 -12.07 -37.39 48.36
N TYR A 637 -10.83 -37.25 48.83
CA TYR A 637 -10.42 -37.40 50.22
C TYR A 637 -9.64 -36.18 50.72
N ASP A 638 -9.74 -35.89 52.01
CA ASP A 638 -8.83 -34.95 52.68
C ASP A 638 -7.50 -35.61 53.08
N VAL A 639 -6.58 -34.82 53.63
CA VAL A 639 -5.25 -35.31 54.08
C VAL A 639 -5.31 -36.31 55.24
N GLN A 640 -6.46 -36.43 55.92
CA GLN A 640 -6.69 -37.41 56.99
C GLN A 640 -7.29 -38.71 56.43
N GLY A 641 -7.50 -38.81 55.12
CA GLY A 641 -8.10 -39.97 54.45
C GLY A 641 -9.61 -40.04 54.58
N ARG A 642 -10.29 -38.99 55.06
CA ARG A 642 -11.76 -38.95 55.12
C ARG A 642 -12.31 -38.59 53.75
N GLN A 643 -13.23 -39.41 53.26
CA GLN A 643 -13.92 -39.19 51.99
C GLN A 643 -14.85 -37.98 52.10
N LEU A 644 -14.65 -36.99 51.24
CA LEU A 644 -15.42 -35.75 51.18
C LEU A 644 -16.60 -35.86 50.20
N THR A 645 -16.38 -36.47 49.05
CA THR A 645 -17.42 -36.69 48.03
C THR A 645 -17.05 -37.86 47.12
N GLN A 646 -18.04 -38.37 46.39
CA GLN A 646 -17.87 -39.40 45.36
C GLN A 646 -18.91 -39.22 44.27
N LYS A 647 -18.52 -39.57 43.05
CA LYS A 647 -19.41 -39.74 41.91
C LYS A 647 -19.11 -41.08 41.25
N SER A 648 -20.12 -41.94 41.12
CA SER A 648 -20.01 -43.26 40.52
C SER A 648 -20.86 -43.38 39.25
N SER A 649 -20.65 -44.45 38.47
CA SER A 649 -21.35 -44.73 37.22
C SER A 649 -21.27 -43.58 36.20
N ILE A 650 -20.09 -42.97 36.08
CA ILE A 650 -19.86 -41.75 35.31
C ILE A 650 -20.08 -41.98 33.81
N ASN A 651 -19.62 -43.12 33.26
CA ASN A 651 -19.75 -43.52 31.85
C ASN A 651 -19.42 -42.39 30.86
N SER A 652 -18.43 -41.58 31.21
CA SER A 652 -17.98 -40.42 30.45
C SER A 652 -16.49 -40.23 30.66
N THR A 653 -15.83 -39.49 29.78
CA THR A 653 -14.40 -39.17 29.90
C THR A 653 -14.12 -38.03 30.88
N SER A 654 -15.18 -37.46 31.48
CA SER A 654 -15.08 -36.37 32.45
C SER A 654 -16.14 -36.50 33.55
N ALA A 655 -15.85 -35.92 34.71
CA ALA A 655 -16.73 -35.89 35.86
C ALA A 655 -16.68 -34.54 36.57
N LEU A 656 -17.85 -33.93 36.77
CA LEU A 656 -18.04 -32.78 37.65
C LEU A 656 -18.52 -33.25 39.03
N LEU A 657 -17.81 -32.88 40.09
CA LEU A 657 -18.18 -33.11 41.48
C LEU A 657 -18.48 -31.78 42.18
N SER A 658 -19.75 -31.56 42.48
CA SER A 658 -20.24 -30.36 43.19
C SER A 658 -20.19 -30.54 44.70
N GLY A 659 -20.08 -29.43 45.44
CA GLY A 659 -20.23 -29.42 46.89
C GLY A 659 -19.00 -29.89 47.69
N VAL A 660 -17.81 -29.86 47.11
CA VAL A 660 -16.54 -30.17 47.80
C VAL A 660 -16.25 -29.05 48.81
N ARG A 661 -16.48 -29.29 50.11
CA ARG A 661 -16.28 -28.30 51.19
C ARG A 661 -14.86 -28.37 51.75
N ALA A 662 -13.87 -27.97 50.96
CA ALA A 662 -12.46 -28.09 51.36
C ALA A 662 -11.55 -26.99 50.79
N GLU A 663 -12.04 -25.75 50.76
CA GLU A 663 -11.26 -24.62 50.23
C GLU A 663 -9.93 -24.40 50.95
N ASN A 664 -8.90 -24.07 50.17
CA ASN A 664 -7.52 -23.86 50.60
C ASN A 664 -6.90 -25.09 51.27
N SER A 665 -7.24 -26.28 50.80
CA SER A 665 -6.70 -27.53 51.33
C SER A 665 -6.17 -28.46 50.25
N VAL A 666 -5.30 -29.39 50.65
CA VAL A 666 -4.81 -30.44 49.77
C VAL A 666 -5.81 -31.58 49.77
N LEU A 667 -6.22 -32.01 48.57
CA LEU A 667 -7.12 -33.14 48.36
C LEU A 667 -6.40 -34.29 47.65
N PHE A 668 -6.82 -35.52 47.97
CA PHE A 668 -6.47 -36.72 47.22
C PHE A 668 -7.69 -37.17 46.42
N VAL A 669 -7.54 -37.28 45.11
CA VAL A 669 -8.61 -37.61 44.17
C VAL A 669 -8.28 -38.94 43.55
N LYS A 670 -9.04 -39.96 43.90
CA LYS A 670 -8.93 -41.31 43.35
C LYS A 670 -9.91 -41.44 42.20
N VAL A 671 -9.39 -41.83 41.04
CA VAL A 671 -10.12 -41.90 39.77
C VAL A 671 -10.03 -43.32 39.25
N VAL A 672 -11.19 -43.92 38.97
CA VAL A 672 -11.34 -45.31 38.54
C VAL A 672 -11.90 -45.30 37.11
N ALA A 673 -11.14 -45.88 36.18
CA ALA A 673 -11.58 -46.08 34.81
C ALA A 673 -12.59 -47.24 34.69
N ALA A 674 -13.34 -47.28 33.59
CA ALA A 674 -14.36 -48.30 33.33
C ALA A 674 -13.77 -49.72 33.20
N ASP A 675 -12.48 -49.84 32.90
CA ASP A 675 -11.72 -51.10 32.90
C ASP A 675 -11.16 -51.49 34.29
N GLY A 676 -11.42 -50.68 35.32
CA GLY A 676 -11.02 -50.91 36.71
C GLY A 676 -9.65 -50.37 37.08
N VAL A 677 -8.90 -49.74 36.17
CA VAL A 677 -7.60 -49.14 36.48
C VAL A 677 -7.80 -47.91 37.39
N VAL A 678 -6.93 -47.74 38.39
CA VAL A 678 -7.03 -46.69 39.41
C VAL A 678 -5.86 -45.72 39.33
N VAL A 679 -6.16 -44.43 39.33
CA VAL A 679 -5.20 -43.33 39.37
C VAL A 679 -5.49 -42.44 40.58
N ASN A 680 -4.46 -42.03 41.32
CA ASN A 680 -4.59 -41.09 42.43
C ASN A 680 -3.93 -39.76 42.05
N LYS A 681 -4.62 -38.64 42.29
CA LYS A 681 -4.11 -37.28 42.09
C LYS A 681 -4.09 -36.51 43.38
N LYS A 682 -3.01 -35.75 43.60
CA LYS A 682 -2.95 -34.73 44.65
C LYS A 682 -3.23 -33.37 44.04
N VAL A 683 -4.20 -32.64 44.58
CA VAL A 683 -4.55 -31.29 44.11
C VAL A 683 -4.67 -30.32 45.27
N VAL A 684 -4.39 -29.04 45.01
CA VAL A 684 -4.70 -27.94 45.91
C VAL A 684 -6.06 -27.38 45.47
N PHE A 685 -7.03 -27.35 46.38
CA PHE A 685 -8.44 -27.04 46.09
C PHE A 685 -8.92 -25.74 46.72
#